data_AF-A0AB38TD88-F1
#
_entry.id   AF-A0AB38TD88-F1
#
_cell.length_a   1.000
_cell.length_b   1.000
_cell.length_c   1.000
_cell.angle_alpha   90.00
_cell.angle_beta   90.00
_cell.angle_gamma   90.00
#
_symmetry.space_group_name_H-M   'P 1'
#
loop_
_entity.id
_entity.type
_entity.pdbx_description
1 polymer ?
#
loop_
_entity_poly.entity_id
_entity_poly.type
_entity_poly.pdbx_seq_one_letter_code
_entity_poly.pdbx_strand_id
1 'polypeptide(L)'
;MKTVTEFARKIVEFPDMGIVMPDGCRLSARVWMPEDAGDDPVPVILEHLPYRKRDGTIFRDQLTHPYFAGHGYASIRVDMRGNGDSEGLMDDEYSEQELQDACDVIAWAASQPWCNGNVGMMGISWGGFNCLQVAAKRPPALKAVISLCSTVDRYADDIHYKGGCLLIENFGWASTMLSYSSRPPDPLLAGDNRWRDLWLTRLENQSFLAPLWLKHQHRDAYWKRGSICEDFSAVKAAVLSIGGWHDGYRNTVSHLATNIQAPVKGIVGPWIHKYPHYAGPKPAIGFLQEALRWWDRWLKGVDTGVEADPAYRAYVMDSVRPARWHPERPGRWAAEQEWPSPTIKMQTVDLIPSTEKPAIIASPQSCGLAGGEYFPFTFGPELPGDQRPDDALSVCLDQPELIEPIDIVGAPEVELRLSSDRPQANIAVRLCDVHPDGASELISYGVLNLTHRNSHEFPEALVPGETVSVRVVLDQCAYRVPAGHRLRVAVSNAYWPAIWPSPEPVQLTLSTATLNLPLRPLATGDEVTFAEPEGATPWATETIRAANSERHVDRDEKTGMVTLSIVDDFGEVRDLAHRLANGSIARETWTIHPDDPLSASGKTHWTQTLSRNGWSVRTETTAEMRSDAQNFIVSARIEAYEDETLVFERNFEEKVPRALL
;
A
#
# COMPACT_ATOMS: atom_id res chain seq x y z
N MET A 1 -10.33 -0.29 -21.30
CA MET A 1 -11.48 -0.67 -20.46
C MET A 1 -12.75 -0.37 -21.23
N LYS A 2 -13.64 -1.35 -21.33
CA LYS A 2 -14.96 -1.25 -21.99
C LYS A 2 -16.01 -0.85 -20.95
N THR A 3 -16.81 0.16 -21.25
CA THR A 3 -17.95 0.55 -20.41
C THR A 3 -19.13 -0.38 -20.66
N VAL A 4 -19.74 -0.88 -19.59
CA VAL A 4 -21.00 -1.63 -19.62
C VAL A 4 -22.13 -0.72 -19.11
N THR A 5 -23.17 -0.58 -19.93
CA THR A 5 -24.32 0.33 -19.72
C THR A 5 -25.65 -0.42 -19.59
N GLU A 6 -25.68 -1.70 -19.98
CA GLU A 6 -26.87 -2.55 -19.96
C GLU A 6 -26.57 -3.78 -19.10
N PHE A 7 -27.46 -4.07 -18.16
CA PHE A 7 -27.36 -5.19 -17.23
C PHE A 7 -28.65 -6.01 -17.25
N ALA A 8 -28.56 -7.30 -16.95
CA ALA A 8 -29.71 -8.22 -16.98
C ALA A 8 -30.75 -7.89 -15.90
N ARG A 9 -30.31 -7.39 -14.73
CA ARG A 9 -31.19 -6.86 -13.68
C ARG A 9 -31.05 -5.34 -13.62
N LYS A 10 -32.20 -4.65 -13.52
CA LYS A 10 -32.26 -3.20 -13.31
C LYS A 10 -31.86 -2.89 -11.86
N ILE A 11 -31.01 -1.89 -11.67
CA ILE A 11 -30.43 -1.54 -10.37
C ILE A 11 -31.08 -0.28 -9.78
N VAL A 12 -31.19 -0.26 -8.46
CA VAL A 12 -31.49 0.92 -7.64
C VAL A 12 -30.27 1.29 -6.81
N GLU A 13 -30.06 2.59 -6.61
CA GLU A 13 -29.01 3.14 -5.75
C GLU A 13 -29.61 3.89 -4.56
N PHE A 14 -29.03 3.68 -3.38
CA PHE A 14 -29.26 4.47 -2.17
C PHE A 14 -27.95 5.21 -1.85
N PRO A 15 -27.86 6.55 -2.03
CA PRO A 15 -26.63 7.31 -1.82
C PRO A 15 -26.24 7.45 -0.34
N ASP A 16 -27.20 7.20 0.56
CA ASP A 16 -27.01 7.08 2.00
C ASP A 16 -28.08 6.17 2.61
N MET A 17 -27.65 5.00 3.07
CA MET A 17 -28.43 4.07 3.88
C MET A 17 -27.78 4.01 5.26
N GLY A 18 -28.54 4.36 6.29
CA GLY A 18 -28.04 4.35 7.67
C GLY A 18 -28.02 2.93 8.24
N ILE A 19 -26.86 2.49 8.72
CA ILE A 19 -26.69 1.22 9.43
C ILE A 19 -26.46 1.55 10.90
N VAL A 20 -27.38 1.17 11.78
CA VAL A 20 -27.28 1.43 13.23
C VAL A 20 -26.54 0.27 13.90
N MET A 21 -25.39 0.56 14.49
CA MET A 21 -24.55 -0.40 15.22
C MET A 21 -25.18 -0.77 16.58
N PRO A 22 -24.76 -1.86 17.23
CA PRO A 22 -25.32 -2.29 18.52
C PRO A 22 -25.22 -1.25 19.66
N ASP A 23 -24.26 -0.32 19.59
CA ASP A 23 -24.07 0.79 20.52
C ASP A 23 -24.91 2.04 20.18
N GLY A 24 -25.67 1.99 19.08
CA GLY A 24 -26.48 3.09 18.58
C GLY A 24 -25.78 4.04 17.60
N CYS A 25 -24.48 3.87 17.34
CA CYS A 25 -23.76 4.67 16.34
C CYS A 25 -24.29 4.38 14.93
N ARG A 26 -24.62 5.42 14.16
CA ARG A 26 -25.03 5.27 12.75
C ARG A 26 -23.82 5.33 11.81
N LEU A 27 -23.56 4.24 11.10
CA LEU A 27 -22.71 4.26 9.91
C LEU A 27 -23.53 4.64 8.67
N SER A 28 -22.87 5.27 7.70
CA SER A 28 -23.44 5.72 6.43
C SER A 28 -22.91 4.87 5.29
N ALA A 29 -23.81 4.25 4.53
CA ALA A 29 -23.47 3.37 3.41
C ALA A 29 -24.04 3.88 2.08
N ARG A 30 -23.31 3.73 0.98
CA ARG A 30 -23.85 3.80 -0.38
C ARG A 30 -24.15 2.36 -0.82
N VAL A 31 -25.38 2.11 -1.29
CA VAL A 31 -25.86 0.75 -1.60
C VAL A 31 -26.39 0.71 -3.02
N TRP A 32 -26.00 -0.32 -3.78
CA TRP A 32 -26.54 -0.63 -5.10
C TRP A 32 -27.05 -2.07 -5.09
N MET A 33 -28.28 -2.29 -5.54
CA MET A 33 -28.84 -3.63 -5.63
C MET A 33 -29.88 -3.72 -6.76
N PRO A 34 -30.20 -4.93 -7.25
CA PRO A 34 -31.34 -5.14 -8.14
C PRO A 34 -32.66 -4.62 -7.55
N GLU A 35 -33.51 -4.04 -8.39
CA GLU A 35 -34.85 -3.56 -7.96
C GLU A 35 -35.75 -4.70 -7.46
N ASP A 36 -35.56 -5.90 -7.99
CA ASP A 36 -36.26 -7.14 -7.65
C ASP A 36 -35.61 -7.92 -6.49
N ALA A 37 -34.56 -7.36 -5.84
CA ALA A 37 -33.87 -8.05 -4.74
C ALA A 37 -34.77 -8.35 -3.51
N GLY A 38 -35.91 -7.67 -3.37
CA GLY A 38 -36.90 -7.98 -2.32
C GLY A 38 -37.73 -9.24 -2.61
N ASP A 39 -37.88 -9.61 -3.88
CA ASP A 39 -38.63 -10.80 -4.33
C ASP A 39 -37.67 -11.98 -4.66
N ASP A 40 -36.47 -11.68 -5.15
CA ASP A 40 -35.37 -12.62 -5.41
C ASP A 40 -34.07 -12.15 -4.69
N PRO A 41 -33.90 -12.49 -3.40
CA PRO A 41 -32.78 -12.04 -2.57
C PRO A 41 -31.40 -12.43 -3.09
N VAL A 42 -30.44 -11.52 -2.99
CA VAL A 42 -29.10 -11.63 -3.58
C VAL A 42 -28.01 -11.70 -2.52
N PRO A 43 -26.83 -12.25 -2.83
CA PRO A 43 -25.67 -12.13 -1.94
C PRO A 43 -25.11 -10.70 -1.92
N VAL A 44 -24.42 -10.35 -0.84
CA VAL A 44 -23.82 -9.03 -0.62
C VAL A 44 -22.34 -9.01 -0.97
N ILE A 45 -21.85 -7.88 -1.48
CA ILE A 45 -20.42 -7.54 -1.56
C ILE A 45 -20.19 -6.26 -0.73
N LEU A 46 -19.37 -6.34 0.31
CA LEU A 46 -19.06 -5.26 1.24
C LEU A 46 -17.68 -4.64 0.99
N GLU A 47 -17.59 -3.33 1.07
CA GLU A 47 -16.35 -2.56 1.20
C GLU A 47 -16.49 -1.56 2.36
N HIS A 48 -15.59 -1.60 3.35
CA HIS A 48 -15.68 -0.84 4.62
C HIS A 48 -14.40 -0.02 4.83
N LEU A 49 -14.49 1.31 4.80
CA LEU A 49 -13.31 2.18 4.61
C LEU A 49 -13.42 3.57 5.24
N PRO A 50 -12.29 4.23 5.56
CA PRO A 50 -12.26 5.65 5.97
C PRO A 50 -12.37 6.65 4.80
N TYR A 51 -12.24 6.19 3.54
CA TYR A 51 -11.99 7.05 2.37
C TYR A 51 -13.24 7.71 1.74
N ARG A 52 -14.17 8.25 2.55
CA ARG A 52 -15.32 9.11 2.14
C ARG A 52 -16.06 8.70 0.85
N LYS A 53 -17.17 7.98 0.96
CA LYS A 53 -17.93 7.42 -0.19
C LYS A 53 -18.44 8.44 -1.23
N ARG A 54 -18.57 9.71 -0.82
CA ARG A 54 -19.27 10.76 -1.57
C ARG A 54 -18.35 11.71 -2.34
N ASP A 55 -17.11 11.88 -1.88
CA ASP A 55 -16.14 12.82 -2.47
C ASP A 55 -14.70 12.25 -2.54
N GLY A 56 -14.44 11.11 -1.90
CA GLY A 56 -13.18 10.35 -2.01
C GLY A 56 -13.27 9.20 -3.00
N THR A 57 -13.96 8.11 -2.64
CA THR A 57 -13.99 6.88 -3.47
C THR A 57 -15.03 6.86 -4.59
N ILE A 58 -15.91 7.88 -4.68
CA ILE A 58 -17.09 7.90 -5.56
C ILE A 58 -16.81 7.47 -7.01
N PHE A 59 -15.66 7.85 -7.57
CA PHE A 59 -15.22 7.50 -8.92
C PHE A 59 -14.96 6.01 -9.12
N ARG A 60 -14.19 5.38 -8.22
CA ARG A 60 -13.88 3.93 -8.32
C ARG A 60 -15.08 3.08 -7.94
N ASP A 61 -15.85 3.56 -6.97
CA ASP A 61 -17.06 2.91 -6.48
C ASP A 61 -18.08 2.78 -7.61
N GLN A 62 -18.26 3.84 -8.38
CA GLN A 62 -19.16 3.88 -9.54
C GLN A 62 -18.75 2.94 -10.68
N LEU A 63 -17.45 2.70 -10.90
CA LEU A 63 -17.00 1.72 -11.92
C LEU A 63 -17.27 0.28 -11.50
N THR A 64 -17.36 0.02 -10.20
CA THR A 64 -17.25 -1.32 -9.59
C THR A 64 -18.59 -1.83 -9.05
N HIS A 65 -19.19 -1.10 -8.11
CA HIS A 65 -20.35 -1.55 -7.35
C HIS A 65 -21.64 -1.67 -8.19
N PRO A 66 -21.95 -0.74 -9.14
CA PRO A 66 -23.05 -0.91 -10.09
C PRO A 66 -22.86 -2.11 -11.03
N TYR A 67 -21.61 -2.43 -11.41
CA TYR A 67 -21.31 -3.57 -12.27
C TYR A 67 -21.67 -4.87 -11.57
N PHE A 68 -21.25 -5.05 -10.32
CA PHE A 68 -21.67 -6.21 -9.53
C PHE A 68 -23.19 -6.22 -9.28
N ALA A 69 -23.81 -5.08 -8.97
CA ALA A 69 -25.24 -5.01 -8.73
C ALA A 69 -26.06 -5.47 -9.95
N GLY A 70 -25.67 -5.06 -11.16
CA GLY A 70 -26.29 -5.51 -12.41
C GLY A 70 -26.15 -7.01 -12.71
N HIS A 71 -25.20 -7.68 -12.05
CA HIS A 71 -24.99 -9.14 -12.11
C HIS A 71 -25.62 -9.89 -10.91
N GLY A 72 -26.57 -9.27 -10.20
CA GLY A 72 -27.32 -9.92 -9.12
C GLY A 72 -26.56 -10.01 -7.80
N TYR A 73 -26.06 -8.86 -7.33
CA TYR A 73 -25.44 -8.67 -6.03
C TYR A 73 -26.01 -7.42 -5.34
N ALA A 74 -25.99 -7.39 -4.00
CA ALA A 74 -26.18 -6.15 -3.25
C ALA A 74 -24.80 -5.61 -2.85
N SER A 75 -24.34 -4.57 -3.54
CA SER A 75 -23.06 -3.91 -3.30
C SER A 75 -23.21 -2.85 -2.21
N ILE A 76 -22.39 -2.89 -1.17
CA ILE A 76 -22.45 -1.98 -0.01
C ILE A 76 -21.08 -1.36 0.22
N ARG A 77 -20.99 -0.04 0.11
CA ARG A 77 -19.79 0.73 0.44
C ARG A 77 -20.07 1.57 1.69
N VAL A 78 -19.45 1.22 2.82
CA VAL A 78 -19.65 1.86 4.13
C VAL A 78 -18.52 2.85 4.44
N ASP A 79 -18.85 4.07 4.87
CA ASP A 79 -17.91 4.92 5.59
C ASP A 79 -17.74 4.35 7.01
N MET A 80 -16.54 3.95 7.40
CA MET A 80 -16.31 3.44 8.76
C MET A 80 -16.57 4.52 9.82
N ARG A 81 -16.72 4.10 11.07
CA ARG A 81 -16.86 4.99 12.23
C ARG A 81 -15.78 6.08 12.22
N GLY A 82 -16.17 7.30 12.62
CA GLY A 82 -15.28 8.46 12.63
C GLY A 82 -15.03 9.13 11.27
N ASN A 83 -15.43 8.51 10.16
CA ASN A 83 -15.07 8.98 8.82
C ASN A 83 -16.30 9.27 7.95
N GLY A 84 -16.10 10.10 6.92
CA GLY A 84 -17.15 10.50 5.96
C GLY A 84 -18.47 10.91 6.62
N ASP A 85 -19.57 10.37 6.12
CA ASP A 85 -20.94 10.71 6.54
C ASP A 85 -21.45 9.88 7.74
N SER A 86 -20.62 8.99 8.30
CA SER A 86 -20.94 8.20 9.50
C SER A 86 -20.90 9.04 10.77
N GLU A 87 -21.22 8.44 11.92
CA GLU A 87 -21.05 9.02 13.25
C GLU A 87 -19.78 8.51 13.94
N GLY A 88 -19.64 8.78 15.24
CA GLY A 88 -18.53 8.32 16.07
C GLY A 88 -17.17 8.95 15.74
N LEU A 89 -16.13 8.30 16.27
CA LEU A 89 -14.72 8.70 16.20
C LEU A 89 -13.87 7.54 15.65
N MET A 90 -12.73 7.87 15.05
CA MET A 90 -11.68 6.91 14.68
C MET A 90 -10.51 7.15 15.62
N ASP A 91 -10.13 6.12 16.36
CA ASP A 91 -9.07 6.16 17.39
C ASP A 91 -7.70 5.80 16.82
N ASP A 92 -7.68 4.75 15.99
CA ASP A 92 -6.50 4.13 15.39
C ASP A 92 -6.89 3.46 14.06
N GLU A 93 -5.90 2.96 13.34
CA GLU A 93 -6.06 2.14 12.14
C GLU A 93 -6.29 0.65 12.48
N TYR A 94 -7.29 0.01 11.86
CA TYR A 94 -7.64 -1.39 12.12
C TYR A 94 -7.85 -1.69 13.62
N SER A 95 -8.47 -0.73 14.33
CA SER A 95 -8.78 -0.89 15.75
C SER A 95 -9.80 -2.01 15.95
N GLU A 96 -9.84 -2.58 17.15
CA GLU A 96 -10.78 -3.68 17.44
C GLU A 96 -12.25 -3.22 17.25
N GLN A 97 -12.52 -1.93 17.42
CA GLN A 97 -13.83 -1.32 17.11
C GLN A 97 -14.12 -1.29 15.60
N GLU A 98 -13.15 -0.91 14.75
CA GLU A 98 -13.34 -0.95 13.29
C GLU A 98 -13.69 -2.37 12.81
N LEU A 99 -12.92 -3.36 13.27
CA LEU A 99 -13.10 -4.74 12.85
C LEU A 99 -14.39 -5.36 13.40
N GLN A 100 -14.82 -4.93 14.60
CA GLN A 100 -16.11 -5.32 15.16
C GLN A 100 -17.28 -4.66 14.41
N ASP A 101 -17.21 -3.35 14.12
CA ASP A 101 -18.20 -2.65 13.29
C ASP A 101 -18.36 -3.33 11.93
N ALA A 102 -17.27 -3.76 11.28
CA ALA A 102 -17.32 -4.50 10.03
C ALA A 102 -18.00 -5.88 10.18
N CYS A 103 -17.76 -6.61 11.28
CA CYS A 103 -18.50 -7.84 11.58
C CYS A 103 -20.00 -7.59 11.81
N ASP A 104 -20.36 -6.51 12.49
CA ASP A 104 -21.76 -6.14 12.77
C ASP A 104 -22.49 -5.64 11.52
N VAL A 105 -21.80 -4.93 10.62
CA VAL A 105 -22.30 -4.61 9.26
C VAL A 105 -22.56 -5.88 8.44
N ILE A 106 -21.68 -6.88 8.50
CA ILE A 106 -21.89 -8.17 7.82
C ILE A 106 -23.12 -8.91 8.39
N ALA A 107 -23.28 -8.91 9.72
CA ALA A 107 -24.45 -9.50 10.37
C ALA A 107 -25.75 -8.75 10.02
N TRP A 108 -25.73 -7.41 10.03
CA TRP A 108 -26.86 -6.57 9.61
C TRP A 108 -27.23 -6.82 8.15
N ALA A 109 -26.26 -6.86 7.25
CA ALA A 109 -26.50 -7.07 5.81
C ALA A 109 -27.15 -8.43 5.57
N ALA A 110 -26.62 -9.48 6.20
CA ALA A 110 -27.15 -10.84 6.13
C ALA A 110 -28.57 -11.01 6.74
N SER A 111 -29.03 -10.07 7.58
CA SER A 111 -30.39 -10.08 8.14
C SER A 111 -31.41 -9.30 7.30
N GLN A 112 -31.00 -8.61 6.24
CA GLN A 112 -31.93 -7.84 5.41
C GLN A 112 -32.77 -8.74 4.51
N PRO A 113 -34.05 -8.41 4.25
CA PRO A 113 -34.94 -9.27 3.46
C PRO A 113 -34.51 -9.42 2.00
N TRP A 114 -33.68 -8.50 1.50
CA TRP A 114 -33.10 -8.52 0.16
C TRP A 114 -31.75 -9.26 0.07
N CYS A 115 -31.22 -9.76 1.20
CA CYS A 115 -30.01 -10.57 1.24
C CYS A 115 -30.34 -12.07 1.35
N ASN A 116 -29.64 -12.90 0.60
CA ASN A 116 -29.77 -14.36 0.70
C ASN A 116 -28.97 -15.00 1.87
N GLY A 117 -28.37 -14.18 2.74
CA GLY A 117 -27.55 -14.61 3.88
C GLY A 117 -26.07 -14.87 3.58
N ASN A 118 -25.63 -14.78 2.32
CA ASN A 118 -24.22 -14.86 1.95
C ASN A 118 -23.63 -13.46 1.72
N VAL A 119 -22.46 -13.23 2.31
CA VAL A 119 -21.71 -11.97 2.20
C VAL A 119 -20.29 -12.28 1.70
N GLY A 120 -19.80 -11.46 0.78
CA GLY A 120 -18.38 -11.31 0.46
C GLY A 120 -17.87 -9.94 0.89
N MET A 121 -16.57 -9.81 1.08
CA MET A 121 -15.94 -8.51 1.43
C MET A 121 -14.70 -8.27 0.57
N MET A 122 -14.49 -7.04 0.12
CA MET A 122 -13.33 -6.68 -0.69
C MET A 122 -12.82 -5.28 -0.42
N GLY A 123 -11.59 -5.02 -0.85
CA GLY A 123 -11.04 -3.68 -0.93
C GLY A 123 -9.58 -3.67 -1.36
N ILE A 124 -9.08 -2.47 -1.64
CA ILE A 124 -7.65 -2.20 -1.85
C ILE A 124 -7.08 -1.50 -0.62
N SER A 125 -5.78 -1.66 -0.37
CA SER A 125 -5.11 -0.99 0.76
C SER A 125 -5.78 -1.41 2.06
N TRP A 126 -6.10 -0.45 2.94
CA TRP A 126 -6.99 -0.59 4.10
C TRP A 126 -8.17 -1.55 3.92
N GLY A 127 -8.87 -1.54 2.77
CA GLY A 127 -10.00 -2.44 2.54
C GLY A 127 -9.61 -3.89 2.23
N GLY A 128 -8.38 -4.11 1.76
CA GLY A 128 -7.77 -5.44 1.62
C GLY A 128 -7.21 -5.95 2.95
N PHE A 129 -6.59 -5.08 3.75
CA PHE A 129 -6.15 -5.39 5.11
C PHE A 129 -7.34 -5.82 5.98
N ASN A 130 -8.37 -4.96 6.08
CA ASN A 130 -9.47 -5.20 6.99
C ASN A 130 -10.38 -6.34 6.52
N CYS A 131 -10.50 -6.64 5.22
CA CYS A 131 -11.25 -7.82 4.78
C CYS A 131 -10.56 -9.13 5.19
N LEU A 132 -9.22 -9.18 5.19
CA LEU A 132 -8.45 -10.33 5.70
C LEU A 132 -8.56 -10.47 7.22
N GLN A 133 -8.43 -9.36 7.96
CA GLN A 133 -8.56 -9.33 9.42
C GLN A 133 -9.98 -9.73 9.88
N VAL A 134 -11.02 -9.23 9.20
CA VAL A 134 -12.42 -9.61 9.44
C VAL A 134 -12.67 -11.07 9.05
N ALA A 135 -12.05 -11.58 7.97
CA ALA A 135 -12.14 -13.01 7.63
C ALA A 135 -11.53 -13.92 8.71
N ALA A 136 -10.48 -13.47 9.41
CA ALA A 136 -9.92 -14.17 10.57
C ALA A 136 -10.85 -14.13 11.81
N LYS A 137 -11.67 -13.08 11.98
CA LYS A 137 -12.75 -13.05 12.99
C LYS A 137 -13.91 -14.01 12.69
N ARG A 138 -14.02 -14.52 11.46
CA ARG A 138 -15.00 -15.55 11.00
C ARG A 138 -16.48 -15.18 11.23
N PRO A 139 -16.97 -13.98 10.84
CA PRO A 139 -18.40 -13.67 10.89
C PRO A 139 -19.20 -14.67 10.03
N PRO A 140 -20.27 -15.32 10.55
CA PRO A 140 -20.85 -16.52 9.92
C PRO A 140 -21.37 -16.35 8.48
N ALA A 141 -21.76 -15.14 8.09
CA ALA A 141 -22.27 -14.84 6.75
C ALA A 141 -21.16 -14.66 5.70
N LEU A 142 -19.92 -14.36 6.11
CA LEU A 142 -18.80 -14.10 5.21
C LEU A 142 -18.26 -15.41 4.62
N LYS A 143 -18.37 -15.58 3.29
CA LYS A 143 -17.95 -16.81 2.59
C LYS A 143 -16.67 -16.65 1.77
N ALA A 144 -16.42 -15.45 1.25
CA ALA A 144 -15.25 -15.16 0.44
C ALA A 144 -14.79 -13.70 0.61
N VAL A 145 -13.51 -13.46 0.34
CA VAL A 145 -12.93 -12.12 0.23
C VAL A 145 -12.09 -11.97 -1.03
N ILE A 146 -11.99 -10.73 -1.51
CA ILE A 146 -10.98 -10.31 -2.48
C ILE A 146 -10.12 -9.24 -1.83
N SER A 147 -8.87 -9.55 -1.53
CA SER A 147 -7.91 -8.57 -1.00
C SER A 147 -7.02 -8.05 -2.13
N LEU A 148 -6.89 -6.73 -2.24
CA LEU A 148 -5.99 -6.08 -3.19
C LEU A 148 -4.94 -5.23 -2.45
N CYS A 149 -3.67 -5.36 -2.84
CA CYS A 149 -2.55 -4.55 -2.33
C CYS A 149 -2.63 -4.34 -0.81
N SER A 150 -2.57 -5.43 -0.04
CA SER A 150 -2.69 -5.45 1.41
C SER A 150 -1.45 -6.06 2.07
N THR A 151 -1.25 -5.90 3.38
CA THR A 151 -0.24 -6.68 4.13
C THR A 151 -0.81 -7.97 4.77
N VAL A 152 0.08 -8.88 5.18
CA VAL A 152 -0.19 -9.94 6.17
C VAL A 152 0.47 -9.65 7.53
N ASP A 153 1.47 -8.76 7.57
CA ASP A 153 2.27 -8.41 8.73
C ASP A 153 2.43 -6.89 8.83
N ARG A 154 1.75 -6.29 9.81
CA ARG A 154 1.66 -4.84 9.99
C ARG A 154 2.96 -4.17 10.44
N TYR A 155 4.00 -4.95 10.76
CA TYR A 155 5.31 -4.43 11.12
C TYR A 155 6.38 -4.69 10.05
N ALA A 156 6.40 -5.88 9.45
CA ALA A 156 7.50 -6.25 8.56
C ALA A 156 7.29 -5.81 7.10
N ASP A 157 6.03 -5.57 6.72
CA ASP A 157 5.61 -5.38 5.33
C ASP A 157 4.43 -4.38 5.24
N ASP A 158 4.54 -3.27 5.96
CA ASP A 158 3.53 -2.20 6.02
C ASP A 158 4.20 -0.82 5.88
N ILE A 159 3.45 0.26 5.67
CA ILE A 159 3.94 1.66 5.64
C ILE A 159 4.76 2.09 6.86
N HIS A 160 4.71 1.35 7.97
CA HIS A 160 5.32 1.76 9.23
C HIS A 160 6.79 1.38 9.34
N TYR A 161 7.10 0.12 9.04
CA TYR A 161 8.43 -0.46 9.20
C TYR A 161 8.67 -1.51 8.10
N LYS A 162 9.93 -1.70 7.73
CA LYS A 162 10.37 -2.78 6.83
C LYS A 162 11.72 -3.29 7.29
N GLY A 163 11.80 -4.59 7.57
CA GLY A 163 13.01 -5.20 8.15
C GLY A 163 13.50 -4.53 9.45
N GLY A 164 12.60 -3.91 10.22
CA GLY A 164 12.95 -3.12 11.41
C GLY A 164 13.48 -1.70 11.16
N CYS A 165 13.65 -1.28 9.91
CA CYS A 165 13.87 0.12 9.57
C CYS A 165 12.54 0.89 9.63
N LEU A 166 12.54 2.09 10.22
CA LEU A 166 11.41 3.02 10.14
C LEU A 166 11.26 3.53 8.70
N LEU A 167 10.10 3.28 8.07
CA LEU A 167 9.78 3.86 6.78
C LEU A 167 9.34 5.32 6.97
N ILE A 168 9.66 6.18 6.00
CA ILE A 168 9.22 7.58 6.02
C ILE A 168 7.70 7.71 5.85
N GLU A 169 7.09 6.75 5.15
CA GLU A 169 5.63 6.61 4.99
C GLU A 169 4.86 6.47 6.31
N ASN A 170 5.52 6.07 7.40
CA ASN A 170 4.93 6.09 8.74
C ASN A 170 4.41 7.50 9.09
N PHE A 171 5.21 8.53 8.81
CA PHE A 171 4.84 9.93 9.02
C PHE A 171 4.07 10.53 7.83
N GLY A 172 4.38 10.11 6.60
CA GLY A 172 3.63 10.51 5.39
C GLY A 172 2.15 10.12 5.45
N TRP A 173 1.87 8.86 5.78
CA TRP A 173 0.51 8.36 5.96
C TRP A 173 -0.20 8.94 7.19
N ALA A 174 0.50 9.12 8.31
CA ALA A 174 -0.08 9.78 9.50
C ALA A 174 -0.55 11.21 9.17
N SER A 175 0.22 11.92 8.35
CA SER A 175 -0.11 13.27 7.86
C SER A 175 -1.28 13.24 6.87
N THR A 176 -1.32 12.23 5.99
CA THR A 176 -2.43 12.00 5.05
C THR A 176 -3.73 11.70 5.80
N MET A 177 -3.70 10.86 6.83
CA MET A 177 -4.88 10.58 7.66
C MET A 177 -5.31 11.77 8.52
N LEU A 178 -4.36 12.58 9.01
CA LEU A 178 -4.65 13.86 9.67
C LEU A 178 -5.46 14.78 8.74
N SER A 179 -5.02 14.91 7.48
CA SER A 179 -5.72 15.65 6.42
C SER A 179 -7.08 15.03 6.09
N TYR A 180 -7.14 13.72 5.84
CA TYR A 180 -8.34 13.03 5.34
C TYR A 180 -9.50 13.04 6.33
N SER A 181 -9.22 12.79 7.62
CA SER A 181 -10.25 12.75 8.68
C SER A 181 -10.63 14.14 9.22
N SER A 182 -9.91 15.21 8.83
CA SER A 182 -10.27 16.58 9.20
C SER A 182 -11.53 17.12 8.50
N ARG A 183 -12.00 16.46 7.43
CA ARG A 183 -13.11 16.95 6.57
C ARG A 183 -14.50 16.67 7.17
N PRO A 184 -15.45 17.62 7.10
CA PRO A 184 -16.81 17.44 7.64
C PRO A 184 -17.65 16.39 6.88
N PRO A 185 -18.67 15.77 7.51
CA PRO A 185 -19.72 15.05 6.79
C PRO A 185 -20.50 16.01 5.87
N ASP A 186 -21.11 15.51 4.78
CA ASP A 186 -21.88 16.36 3.85
C ASP A 186 -23.17 16.88 4.54
N PRO A 187 -23.42 18.21 4.59
CA PRO A 187 -24.66 18.78 5.16
C PRO A 187 -25.97 18.22 4.58
N LEU A 188 -26.01 17.83 3.29
CA LEU A 188 -27.20 17.22 2.67
C LEU A 188 -27.52 15.82 3.19
N LEU A 189 -26.57 15.14 3.84
CA LEU A 189 -26.79 13.82 4.46
C LEU A 189 -26.84 13.91 5.98
N ALA A 190 -25.91 14.64 6.60
CA ALA A 190 -25.86 14.78 8.04
C ALA A 190 -26.94 15.73 8.60
N GLY A 191 -27.44 16.67 7.80
CA GLY A 191 -28.45 17.67 8.17
C GLY A 191 -27.85 18.98 8.69
N ASP A 192 -28.45 20.12 8.31
CA ASP A 192 -27.90 21.49 8.44
C ASP A 192 -27.37 21.88 9.83
N ASN A 193 -27.99 21.39 10.90
CA ASN A 193 -27.57 21.69 12.27
C ASN A 193 -26.61 20.64 12.87
N ARG A 194 -26.47 19.46 12.26
CA ARG A 194 -25.79 18.30 12.85
C ARG A 194 -24.43 18.02 12.21
N TRP A 195 -24.25 18.34 10.93
CA TRP A 195 -22.96 18.14 10.24
C TRP A 195 -21.82 18.89 10.95
N ARG A 196 -22.11 20.10 11.44
CA ARG A 196 -21.15 21.00 12.08
C ARG A 196 -20.74 20.53 13.47
N ASP A 197 -21.70 20.10 14.28
CA ASP A 197 -21.43 19.54 15.61
C ASP A 197 -20.61 18.24 15.51
N LEU A 198 -20.96 17.35 14.57
CA LEU A 198 -20.18 16.14 14.28
C LEU A 198 -18.75 16.47 13.82
N TRP A 199 -18.60 17.49 12.98
CA TRP A 199 -17.30 17.93 12.48
C TRP A 199 -16.39 18.47 13.59
N LEU A 200 -16.88 19.42 14.39
CA LEU A 200 -16.09 19.99 15.49
C LEU A 200 -15.78 18.95 16.57
N THR A 201 -16.74 18.09 16.92
CA THR A 201 -16.50 16.97 17.85
C THR A 201 -15.39 16.05 17.35
N ARG A 202 -15.33 15.77 16.04
CA ARG A 202 -14.25 14.98 15.43
C ARG A 202 -12.91 15.70 15.51
N LEU A 203 -12.83 16.97 15.10
CA LEU A 203 -11.60 17.76 15.15
C LEU A 203 -11.02 17.87 16.58
N GLU A 204 -11.89 18.07 17.58
CA GLU A 204 -11.54 18.08 19.01
C GLU A 204 -10.93 16.75 19.48
N ASN A 205 -11.39 15.62 18.94
CA ASN A 205 -10.99 14.28 19.37
C ASN A 205 -10.02 13.58 18.40
N GLN A 206 -9.69 14.16 17.26
CA GLN A 206 -8.85 13.55 16.23
C GLN A 206 -7.43 13.30 16.77
N SER A 207 -6.92 12.08 16.59
CA SER A 207 -5.53 11.72 16.87
C SER A 207 -4.61 12.14 15.73
N PHE A 208 -3.41 12.65 16.07
CA PHE A 208 -2.29 12.58 15.14
C PHE A 208 -1.57 11.24 15.40
N LEU A 209 -1.51 10.37 14.38
CA LEU A 209 -1.17 8.97 14.59
C LEU A 209 0.34 8.67 14.63
N ALA A 210 1.19 9.52 14.04
CA ALA A 210 2.65 9.29 14.02
C ALA A 210 3.26 9.13 15.43
N PRO A 211 2.93 9.96 16.45
CA PRO A 211 3.41 9.72 17.81
C PRO A 211 2.93 8.41 18.45
N LEU A 212 1.82 7.82 18.02
CA LEU A 212 1.37 6.49 18.48
C LEU A 212 2.25 5.41 17.83
N TRP A 213 2.35 5.42 16.50
CA TRP A 213 3.13 4.41 15.76
C TRP A 213 4.61 4.46 16.12
N LEU A 214 5.18 5.66 16.30
CA LEU A 214 6.56 5.84 16.77
C LEU A 214 6.78 5.38 18.22
N LYS A 215 5.76 5.10 19.04
CA LYS A 215 5.96 4.46 20.36
C LYS A 215 6.11 2.93 20.23
N HIS A 216 5.64 2.36 19.13
CA HIS A 216 5.70 0.92 18.83
C HIS A 216 6.82 0.61 17.84
N GLN A 217 8.07 0.94 18.20
CA GLN A 217 9.23 0.79 17.31
C GLN A 217 9.67 -0.66 17.06
N HIS A 218 9.14 -1.63 17.82
CA HIS A 218 9.44 -3.05 17.72
C HIS A 218 8.14 -3.83 17.44
N ARG A 219 8.24 -5.08 16.96
CA ARG A 219 7.10 -5.95 16.62
C ARG A 219 6.39 -6.52 17.85
N ASP A 220 5.86 -5.62 18.68
CA ASP A 220 5.17 -5.91 19.93
C ASP A 220 3.69 -6.32 19.71
N ALA A 221 2.92 -6.35 20.80
CA ALA A 221 1.51 -6.73 20.79
C ALA A 221 0.60 -5.80 19.94
N TYR A 222 0.98 -4.54 19.71
CA TYR A 222 0.22 -3.59 18.90
C TYR A 222 0.18 -4.06 17.44
N TRP A 223 1.35 -4.36 16.85
CA TRP A 223 1.43 -4.83 15.46
C TRP A 223 0.92 -6.25 15.27
N LYS A 224 1.20 -7.14 16.23
CA LYS A 224 0.71 -8.52 16.22
C LYS A 224 -0.83 -8.58 16.13
N ARG A 225 -1.53 -7.73 16.88
CA ARG A 225 -3.02 -7.65 16.88
C ARG A 225 -3.61 -7.52 15.47
N GLY A 226 -3.01 -6.68 14.63
CA GLY A 226 -3.49 -6.41 13.27
C GLY A 226 -2.96 -7.38 12.20
N SER A 227 -2.08 -8.32 12.54
CA SER A 227 -1.34 -9.14 11.59
C SER A 227 -1.96 -10.53 11.46
N ILE A 228 -2.52 -10.86 10.29
CA ILE A 228 -3.12 -12.18 10.06
C ILE A 228 -2.09 -13.31 9.96
N CYS A 229 -0.80 -12.98 9.80
CA CYS A 229 0.28 -13.98 9.82
C CYS A 229 0.47 -14.67 11.18
N GLU A 230 -0.11 -14.13 12.26
CA GLU A 230 -0.11 -14.80 13.58
C GLU A 230 -0.97 -16.09 13.58
N ASP A 231 -2.05 -16.16 12.78
CA ASP A 231 -2.84 -17.38 12.56
C ASP A 231 -3.58 -17.36 11.20
N PHE A 232 -2.87 -17.75 10.14
CA PHE A 232 -3.49 -17.96 8.82
C PHE A 232 -4.63 -18.99 8.82
N SER A 233 -4.67 -19.90 9.80
CA SER A 233 -5.73 -20.92 9.90
C SER A 233 -7.06 -20.34 10.39
N ALA A 234 -7.06 -19.16 11.01
CA ALA A 234 -8.28 -18.45 11.39
C ALA A 234 -9.13 -18.06 10.17
N VAL A 235 -8.51 -17.77 9.02
CA VAL A 235 -9.21 -17.43 7.79
C VAL A 235 -9.89 -18.68 7.20
N LYS A 236 -11.22 -18.69 7.24
CA LYS A 236 -12.05 -19.79 6.67
C LYS A 236 -12.83 -19.40 5.42
N ALA A 237 -12.97 -18.10 5.14
CA ALA A 237 -13.50 -17.60 3.88
C ALA A 237 -12.51 -17.89 2.72
N ALA A 238 -13.02 -18.10 1.52
CA ALA A 238 -12.18 -18.25 0.33
C ALA A 238 -11.49 -16.91 0.00
N VAL A 239 -10.19 -16.90 -0.29
CA VAL A 239 -9.40 -15.68 -0.55
C VAL A 239 -8.91 -15.61 -2.00
N LEU A 240 -9.30 -14.57 -2.73
CA LEU A 240 -8.60 -14.16 -3.95
C LEU A 240 -7.71 -12.96 -3.60
N SER A 241 -6.39 -13.15 -3.66
CA SER A 241 -5.42 -12.10 -3.37
C SER A 241 -4.88 -11.52 -4.67
N ILE A 242 -4.78 -10.19 -4.74
CA ILE A 242 -4.31 -9.48 -5.93
C ILE A 242 -3.29 -8.41 -5.53
N GLY A 243 -2.22 -8.24 -6.30
CA GLY A 243 -1.18 -7.25 -6.05
C GLY A 243 -0.53 -6.71 -7.32
N GLY A 244 0.40 -5.77 -7.15
CA GLY A 244 1.19 -5.19 -8.23
C GLY A 244 2.70 -5.25 -7.93
N TRP A 245 3.54 -5.42 -8.95
CA TRP A 245 5.01 -5.40 -8.78
C TRP A 245 5.58 -4.00 -8.53
N HIS A 246 4.86 -2.95 -8.90
CA HIS A 246 5.20 -1.56 -8.59
C HIS A 246 4.40 -1.05 -7.37
N ASP A 247 3.98 -1.96 -6.49
CA ASP A 247 3.31 -1.70 -5.22
C ASP A 247 4.25 -1.96 -4.03
N GLY A 248 4.03 -1.31 -2.89
CA GLY A 248 4.77 -1.56 -1.66
C GLY A 248 4.41 -2.88 -0.95
N TYR A 249 3.19 -3.41 -1.18
CA TYR A 249 2.67 -4.64 -0.55
C TYR A 249 2.80 -5.90 -1.43
N ARG A 250 3.83 -5.96 -2.28
CA ARG A 250 3.97 -7.02 -3.30
C ARG A 250 4.19 -8.44 -2.75
N ASN A 251 4.49 -8.58 -1.45
CA ASN A 251 4.79 -9.88 -0.83
C ASN A 251 3.55 -10.70 -0.45
N THR A 252 2.46 -10.02 -0.09
CA THR A 252 1.27 -10.64 0.51
C THR A 252 0.62 -11.72 -0.34
N VAL A 253 0.55 -11.55 -1.66
CA VAL A 253 -0.10 -12.53 -2.53
C VAL A 253 0.61 -13.89 -2.45
N SER A 254 1.94 -13.88 -2.36
CA SER A 254 2.77 -15.07 -2.16
C SER A 254 2.53 -15.66 -0.77
N HIS A 255 2.59 -14.84 0.29
CA HIS A 255 2.38 -15.28 1.67
C HIS A 255 1.00 -15.92 1.88
N LEU A 256 -0.06 -15.35 1.31
CA LEU A 256 -1.42 -15.89 1.39
C LEU A 256 -1.55 -17.22 0.65
N ALA A 257 -1.06 -17.29 -0.59
CA ALA A 257 -1.12 -18.51 -1.40
C ALA A 257 -0.30 -19.66 -0.80
N THR A 258 0.77 -19.37 -0.04
CA THR A 258 1.57 -20.38 0.67
C THR A 258 0.93 -20.86 1.98
N ASN A 259 0.26 -19.98 2.75
CA ASN A 259 -0.07 -20.28 4.15
C ASN A 259 -1.58 -20.45 4.44
N ILE A 260 -2.49 -19.97 3.58
CA ILE A 260 -3.92 -20.16 3.79
C ILE A 260 -4.35 -21.59 3.40
N GLN A 261 -5.10 -22.22 4.31
CA GLN A 261 -5.67 -23.57 4.13
C GLN A 261 -7.08 -23.56 3.51
N ALA A 262 -7.76 -22.41 3.55
CA ALA A 262 -9.01 -22.20 2.82
C ALA A 262 -8.74 -22.09 1.30
N PRO A 263 -9.76 -22.15 0.43
CA PRO A 263 -9.57 -21.96 -1.00
C PRO A 263 -8.91 -20.60 -1.28
N VAL A 264 -7.68 -20.61 -1.81
CA VAL A 264 -6.88 -19.41 -2.06
C VAL A 264 -6.34 -19.39 -3.49
N LYS A 265 -6.33 -18.21 -4.12
CA LYS A 265 -5.71 -17.95 -5.44
C LYS A 265 -5.02 -16.58 -5.44
N GLY A 266 -3.90 -16.47 -6.15
CA GLY A 266 -3.10 -15.24 -6.28
C GLY A 266 -3.03 -14.71 -7.71
N ILE A 267 -3.08 -13.38 -7.90
CA ILE A 267 -2.81 -12.69 -9.16
C ILE A 267 -1.88 -11.49 -8.90
N VAL A 268 -0.76 -11.38 -9.61
CA VAL A 268 0.14 -10.21 -9.50
C VAL A 268 0.52 -9.69 -10.88
N GLY A 269 0.16 -8.42 -11.16
CA GLY A 269 0.48 -7.75 -12.42
C GLY A 269 1.55 -6.66 -12.29
N PRO A 270 1.91 -5.96 -13.37
CA PRO A 270 2.92 -4.90 -13.37
C PRO A 270 2.36 -3.56 -12.86
N TRP A 271 1.49 -3.59 -11.85
CA TRP A 271 0.67 -2.45 -11.46
C TRP A 271 1.26 -1.66 -10.29
N ILE A 272 0.93 -0.36 -10.25
CA ILE A 272 0.98 0.50 -9.07
C ILE A 272 -0.24 0.27 -8.16
N HIS A 273 -0.39 1.06 -7.09
CA HIS A 273 -1.42 0.91 -6.05
C HIS A 273 -2.86 1.25 -6.53
N LYS A 274 -3.42 0.44 -7.45
CA LYS A 274 -4.75 0.61 -8.07
C LYS A 274 -5.39 -0.73 -8.42
N TYR A 275 -6.72 -0.75 -8.59
CA TYR A 275 -7.43 -1.95 -9.05
C TYR A 275 -7.06 -2.32 -10.50
N PRO A 276 -6.86 -3.61 -10.84
CA PRO A 276 -6.23 -4.00 -12.10
C PRO A 276 -6.95 -3.63 -13.41
N HIS A 277 -8.25 -3.29 -13.34
CA HIS A 277 -9.03 -2.93 -14.53
C HIS A 277 -8.78 -1.49 -15.02
N TYR A 278 -8.35 -0.60 -14.12
CA TYR A 278 -7.92 0.76 -14.47
C TYR A 278 -6.48 1.10 -14.03
N ALA A 279 -5.76 0.15 -13.42
CA ALA A 279 -4.36 0.30 -13.08
C ALA A 279 -3.46 0.50 -14.32
N GLY A 280 -2.25 0.96 -14.03
CA GLY A 280 -1.10 1.01 -14.91
C GLY A 280 0.18 0.70 -14.12
N PRO A 281 1.35 0.54 -14.77
CA PRO A 281 1.54 0.29 -16.20
C PRO A 281 0.64 -0.82 -16.78
N LYS A 282 0.36 -0.76 -18.09
CA LYS A 282 -0.32 -1.86 -18.81
C LYS A 282 0.58 -3.11 -18.90
N PRO A 283 0.02 -4.32 -19.14
CA PRO A 283 -1.39 -4.64 -19.36
C PRO A 283 -2.28 -4.50 -18.11
N ALA A 284 -3.53 -4.06 -18.33
CA ALA A 284 -4.62 -4.14 -17.36
C ALA A 284 -5.46 -5.40 -17.65
N ILE A 285 -6.19 -5.91 -16.66
CA ILE A 285 -6.99 -7.14 -16.80
C ILE A 285 -8.46 -6.94 -16.46
N GLY A 286 -9.31 -7.86 -16.91
CA GLY A 286 -10.71 -8.05 -16.53
C GLY A 286 -10.93 -8.40 -15.06
N PHE A 287 -10.50 -7.52 -14.15
CA PHE A 287 -10.66 -7.71 -12.70
C PHE A 287 -12.11 -7.93 -12.29
N LEU A 288 -13.06 -7.17 -12.83
CA LEU A 288 -14.48 -7.33 -12.46
C LEU A 288 -15.03 -8.67 -12.94
N GLN A 289 -14.55 -9.20 -14.07
CA GLN A 289 -14.91 -10.52 -14.56
C GLN A 289 -14.30 -11.64 -13.71
N GLU A 290 -13.03 -11.54 -13.33
CA GLU A 290 -12.40 -12.48 -12.39
C GLU A 290 -13.07 -12.45 -11.01
N ALA A 291 -13.42 -11.25 -10.52
CA ALA A 291 -14.19 -11.07 -9.29
C ALA A 291 -15.59 -11.71 -9.39
N LEU A 292 -16.32 -11.52 -10.49
CA LEU A 292 -17.61 -12.20 -10.71
C LEU A 292 -17.47 -13.73 -10.69
N ARG A 293 -16.47 -14.30 -11.38
CA ARG A 293 -16.21 -15.75 -11.33
C ARG A 293 -15.98 -16.25 -9.91
N TRP A 294 -15.28 -15.46 -9.08
CA TRP A 294 -15.03 -15.76 -7.67
C TRP A 294 -16.31 -15.67 -6.81
N TRP A 295 -17.05 -14.57 -6.94
CA TRP A 295 -18.27 -14.32 -6.20
C TRP A 295 -19.38 -15.31 -6.56
N ASP A 296 -19.58 -15.61 -7.85
CA ASP A 296 -20.62 -16.54 -8.29
C ASP A 296 -20.35 -17.95 -7.73
N ARG A 297 -19.07 -18.35 -7.59
CA ARG A 297 -18.70 -19.60 -6.93
C ARG A 297 -19.03 -19.60 -5.44
N TRP A 298 -18.51 -18.64 -4.69
CA TRP A 298 -18.52 -18.70 -3.22
C TRP A 298 -19.77 -18.10 -2.56
N LEU A 299 -20.50 -17.24 -3.26
CA LEU A 299 -21.70 -16.55 -2.75
C LEU A 299 -23.01 -17.07 -3.38
N LYS A 300 -22.95 -17.64 -4.60
CA LYS A 300 -24.11 -18.25 -5.28
C LYS A 300 -24.00 -19.76 -5.52
N GLY A 301 -22.82 -20.36 -5.30
CA GLY A 301 -22.60 -21.80 -5.49
C GLY A 301 -22.44 -22.25 -6.95
N VAL A 302 -22.35 -21.30 -7.90
CA VAL A 302 -22.25 -21.59 -9.35
C VAL A 302 -20.89 -22.22 -9.67
N ASP A 303 -20.87 -23.20 -10.57
CA ASP A 303 -19.60 -23.72 -11.09
C ASP A 303 -19.01 -22.76 -12.15
N THR A 304 -17.97 -22.04 -11.75
CA THR A 304 -17.21 -21.08 -12.58
C THR A 304 -15.78 -21.57 -12.89
N GLY A 305 -15.44 -22.78 -12.48
CA GLY A 305 -14.10 -23.37 -12.62
C GLY A 305 -13.00 -22.76 -11.76
N VAL A 306 -13.25 -21.70 -10.96
CA VAL A 306 -12.18 -20.97 -10.21
C VAL A 306 -11.39 -21.81 -9.20
N GLU A 307 -11.94 -22.94 -8.75
CA GLU A 307 -11.19 -23.89 -7.91
C GLU A 307 -10.01 -24.52 -8.67
N ALA A 308 -10.15 -24.68 -9.99
CA ALA A 308 -9.14 -25.20 -10.91
C ALA A 308 -8.27 -24.11 -11.56
N ASP A 309 -8.47 -22.83 -11.26
CA ASP A 309 -7.52 -21.77 -11.65
C ASP A 309 -6.13 -22.05 -11.03
N PRO A 310 -5.01 -21.68 -11.68
CA PRO A 310 -3.68 -21.79 -11.07
C PRO A 310 -3.62 -21.09 -9.71
N ALA A 311 -2.93 -21.70 -8.73
CA ALA A 311 -2.75 -21.14 -7.39
C ALA A 311 -2.11 -19.75 -7.42
N TYR A 312 -1.16 -19.52 -8.33
CA TYR A 312 -0.47 -18.24 -8.47
C TYR A 312 -0.33 -17.84 -9.94
N ARG A 313 -0.74 -16.63 -10.29
CA ARG A 313 -0.68 -16.07 -11.65
C ARG A 313 0.13 -14.78 -11.62
N ALA A 314 1.29 -14.77 -12.25
CA ALA A 314 2.30 -13.71 -12.10
C ALA A 314 2.70 -13.14 -13.46
N TYR A 315 2.69 -11.82 -13.60
CA TYR A 315 3.20 -11.17 -14.80
C TYR A 315 4.72 -11.05 -14.74
N VAL A 316 5.44 -11.89 -15.47
CA VAL A 316 6.91 -11.81 -15.60
C VAL A 316 7.22 -10.61 -16.49
N MET A 317 7.73 -9.54 -15.89
CA MET A 317 8.11 -8.31 -16.59
C MET A 317 9.40 -8.52 -17.39
N ASP A 318 9.44 -8.01 -18.61
CA ASP A 318 10.69 -7.89 -19.37
C ASP A 318 11.54 -6.74 -18.86
N SER A 319 12.85 -6.90 -19.01
CA SER A 319 13.81 -5.82 -18.96
C SER A 319 13.48 -4.70 -19.97
N VAL A 320 13.48 -3.47 -19.47
CA VAL A 320 13.34 -2.23 -20.22
C VAL A 320 14.33 -1.22 -19.67
N ARG A 321 14.70 -0.21 -20.46
CA ARG A 321 15.51 0.89 -19.89
C ARG A 321 14.76 1.54 -18.73
N PRO A 322 15.44 1.86 -17.61
CA PRO A 322 14.83 2.50 -16.47
C PRO A 322 14.13 3.81 -16.84
N ALA A 323 12.89 3.97 -16.38
CA ALA A 323 12.19 5.25 -16.42
C ALA A 323 11.23 5.39 -15.23
N ARG A 324 11.12 6.61 -14.71
CA ARG A 324 10.20 6.98 -13.61
C ARG A 324 8.72 6.71 -13.92
N TRP A 325 8.37 6.50 -15.19
CA TRP A 325 7.04 6.06 -15.60
C TRP A 325 7.11 5.24 -16.90
N HIS A 326 6.30 4.19 -16.96
CA HIS A 326 6.06 3.41 -18.17
C HIS A 326 4.54 3.31 -18.41
N PRO A 327 3.99 3.73 -19.57
CA PRO A 327 2.59 3.49 -19.90
C PRO A 327 2.23 2.00 -19.95
N GLU A 328 3.19 1.17 -20.34
CA GLU A 328 3.10 -0.28 -20.48
C GLU A 328 4.44 -0.91 -20.07
N ARG A 329 4.39 -2.00 -19.30
CA ARG A 329 5.53 -2.88 -19.04
C ARG A 329 5.34 -4.14 -19.90
N PRO A 330 6.22 -4.41 -20.88
CA PRO A 330 6.21 -5.68 -21.61
C PRO A 330 6.53 -6.83 -20.66
N GLY A 331 6.10 -8.03 -21.02
CA GLY A 331 6.18 -9.22 -20.17
C GLY A 331 5.31 -10.37 -20.69
N ARG A 332 4.97 -11.33 -19.81
CA ARG A 332 3.95 -12.38 -20.03
C ARG A 332 3.37 -12.86 -18.70
N TRP A 333 2.18 -13.42 -18.76
CA TRP A 333 1.57 -14.12 -17.63
C TRP A 333 2.12 -15.55 -17.50
N ALA A 334 2.78 -15.83 -16.38
CA ALA A 334 3.14 -17.17 -15.93
C ALA A 334 2.09 -17.72 -14.95
N ALA A 335 1.92 -19.04 -14.91
CA ALA A 335 0.91 -19.72 -14.11
C ALA A 335 1.48 -20.92 -13.34
N GLU A 336 1.40 -20.87 -12.01
CA GLU A 336 1.77 -21.97 -11.13
C GLU A 336 0.52 -22.66 -10.57
N GLN A 337 0.39 -23.97 -10.81
CA GLN A 337 -0.75 -24.77 -10.33
C GLN A 337 -0.75 -24.93 -8.80
N GLU A 338 0.45 -24.97 -8.21
CA GLU A 338 0.70 -25.07 -6.77
C GLU A 338 1.65 -23.93 -6.36
N TRP A 339 1.50 -23.39 -5.16
CA TRP A 339 2.39 -22.36 -4.62
C TRP A 339 2.78 -22.69 -3.17
N PRO A 340 4.07 -22.67 -2.79
CA PRO A 340 5.25 -22.41 -3.62
C PRO A 340 5.43 -23.45 -4.75
N SER A 341 5.82 -23.01 -5.94
CA SER A 341 5.91 -23.91 -7.09
C SER A 341 7.08 -24.90 -6.97
N PRO A 342 6.87 -26.21 -7.22
CA PRO A 342 7.95 -27.18 -7.26
C PRO A 342 8.87 -26.99 -8.48
N THR A 343 8.51 -26.18 -9.48
CA THR A 343 9.35 -25.92 -10.66
C THR A 343 10.40 -24.85 -10.42
N ILE A 344 10.13 -23.91 -9.52
CA ILE A 344 11.04 -22.82 -9.14
C ILE A 344 12.16 -23.38 -8.25
N LYS A 345 13.42 -23.10 -8.60
CA LYS A 345 14.60 -23.61 -7.89
C LYS A 345 15.43 -22.45 -7.36
N MET A 346 15.79 -22.53 -6.08
CA MET A 346 16.78 -21.63 -5.50
C MET A 346 18.17 -21.96 -6.07
N GLN A 347 18.80 -20.99 -6.72
CA GLN A 347 20.19 -21.05 -7.14
C GLN A 347 21.03 -20.09 -6.29
N THR A 348 22.00 -20.65 -5.57
CA THR A 348 22.97 -19.90 -4.76
C THR A 348 24.16 -19.48 -5.62
N VAL A 349 24.59 -18.22 -5.47
CA VAL A 349 25.69 -17.62 -6.23
C VAL A 349 26.53 -16.75 -5.30
N ASP A 350 27.83 -17.03 -5.21
CA ASP A 350 28.74 -16.18 -4.43
C ASP A 350 29.01 -14.87 -5.16
N LEU A 351 28.88 -13.75 -4.43
CA LEU A 351 29.12 -12.39 -4.91
C LEU A 351 30.50 -11.88 -4.50
N ILE A 352 30.94 -12.21 -3.28
CA ILE A 352 32.29 -11.94 -2.76
C ILE A 352 32.86 -13.25 -2.22
N PRO A 353 33.85 -13.87 -2.90
CA PRO A 353 34.58 -15.01 -2.36
C PRO A 353 35.28 -14.65 -1.05
N SER A 354 35.29 -15.56 -0.07
CA SER A 354 35.92 -15.36 1.25
C SER A 354 37.45 -15.13 1.24
N THR A 355 38.07 -15.17 0.06
CA THR A 355 39.49 -14.89 -0.18
C THR A 355 39.76 -13.46 -0.65
N GLU A 356 38.73 -12.66 -0.93
CA GLU A 356 38.88 -11.26 -1.35
C GLU A 356 39.03 -10.30 -0.16
N LYS A 357 39.41 -9.05 -0.44
CA LYS A 357 39.51 -8.01 0.59
C LYS A 357 38.11 -7.53 0.98
N PRO A 358 37.81 -7.35 2.28
CA PRO A 358 36.53 -6.79 2.71
C PRO A 358 36.25 -5.43 2.08
N ALA A 359 35.00 -5.23 1.65
CA ALA A 359 34.51 -3.96 1.14
C ALA A 359 34.03 -3.06 2.30
N ILE A 360 34.19 -1.74 2.15
CA ILE A 360 33.69 -0.75 3.12
C ILE A 360 32.40 -0.14 2.58
N ILE A 361 31.34 -0.17 3.38
CA ILE A 361 30.06 0.50 3.09
C ILE A 361 29.96 1.70 4.03
N ALA A 362 29.94 2.90 3.44
CA ALA A 362 29.77 4.18 4.11
C ALA A 362 29.06 5.13 3.14
N SER A 363 27.79 4.83 2.86
CA SER A 363 26.95 5.58 1.94
C SER A 363 26.57 6.94 2.54
N PRO A 364 26.62 8.04 1.76
CA PRO A 364 26.09 9.32 2.21
C PRO A 364 24.60 9.21 2.51
N GLN A 365 24.11 10.00 3.47
CA GLN A 365 22.74 9.93 3.96
C GLN A 365 21.68 10.22 2.90
N SER A 366 22.03 10.91 1.81
CA SER A 366 21.16 11.18 0.66
C SER A 366 21.11 10.05 -0.40
N CYS A 367 21.68 8.87 -0.12
CA CYS A 367 21.56 7.69 -0.98
C CYS A 367 20.15 7.12 -0.89
N GLY A 368 19.54 6.75 -2.02
CA GLY A 368 18.20 6.17 -2.13
C GLY A 368 17.23 6.97 -3.03
N LEU A 369 17.64 8.15 -3.49
CA LEU A 369 16.82 9.03 -4.33
C LEU A 369 16.40 8.42 -5.67
N ALA A 370 17.13 7.44 -6.22
CA ALA A 370 16.72 6.72 -7.43
C ALA A 370 15.65 5.65 -7.16
N GLY A 371 15.39 5.29 -5.89
CA GLY A 371 14.48 4.21 -5.49
C GLY A 371 13.01 4.38 -5.92
N GLY A 372 12.52 5.62 -6.01
CA GLY A 372 11.09 5.89 -6.26
C GLY A 372 10.28 5.92 -4.96
N GLU A 373 8.96 6.08 -5.09
CA GLU A 373 8.06 6.08 -3.93
C GLU A 373 7.81 4.64 -3.42
N TYR A 374 7.52 4.47 -2.13
CA TYR A 374 7.11 3.16 -1.60
C TYR A 374 5.72 2.76 -2.12
N PHE A 375 4.81 3.74 -2.26
CA PHE A 375 3.52 3.57 -2.93
C PHE A 375 3.32 4.57 -4.07
N PRO A 376 3.63 4.16 -5.32
CA PRO A 376 3.19 4.89 -6.49
C PRO A 376 1.64 4.93 -6.57
N PHE A 377 1.08 6.14 -6.52
CA PHE A 377 -0.34 6.43 -6.57
C PHE A 377 -0.76 7.18 -7.85
N THR A 378 0.12 7.98 -8.46
CA THR A 378 -0.21 8.75 -9.66
C THR A 378 0.24 8.02 -10.94
N PHE A 379 -0.31 8.43 -12.09
CA PHE A 379 0.21 7.99 -13.40
C PHE A 379 1.38 8.89 -13.81
N GLY A 380 2.39 8.95 -12.92
CA GLY A 380 3.44 9.98 -12.90
C GLY A 380 4.82 9.41 -12.54
N PRO A 381 5.82 10.28 -12.29
CA PRO A 381 7.23 9.91 -12.20
C PRO A 381 7.64 9.29 -10.84
N GLU A 382 6.84 8.36 -10.33
CA GLU A 382 6.97 7.77 -8.99
C GLU A 382 7.69 6.42 -8.98
N LEU A 383 7.83 5.76 -10.13
CA LEU A 383 8.54 4.47 -10.23
C LEU A 383 10.06 4.65 -9.95
N PRO A 384 10.79 3.56 -9.66
CA PRO A 384 12.25 3.60 -9.64
C PRO A 384 12.83 4.22 -10.91
N GLY A 385 13.89 5.02 -10.75
CA GLY A 385 14.64 5.58 -11.87
C GLY A 385 15.82 4.70 -12.25
N ASP A 386 16.66 5.19 -13.16
CA ASP A 386 17.98 4.60 -13.39
C ASP A 386 18.78 4.61 -12.09
N GLN A 387 19.21 3.44 -11.66
CA GLN A 387 19.85 3.18 -10.38
C GLN A 387 21.31 3.65 -10.32
N ARG A 388 21.94 4.01 -11.45
CA ARG A 388 23.34 4.48 -11.51
C ARG A 388 23.73 5.55 -10.47
N PRO A 389 22.91 6.56 -10.14
CA PRO A 389 23.23 7.55 -9.11
C PRO A 389 23.37 6.94 -7.71
N ASP A 390 22.53 5.97 -7.35
CA ASP A 390 22.61 5.27 -6.06
C ASP A 390 23.66 4.16 -6.07
N ASP A 391 23.90 3.51 -7.22
CA ASP A 391 25.00 2.56 -7.42
C ASP A 391 26.37 3.23 -7.16
N ALA A 392 26.54 4.49 -7.56
CA ALA A 392 27.73 5.29 -7.26
C ALA A 392 27.91 5.60 -5.75
N LEU A 393 26.87 5.39 -4.94
CA LEU A 393 26.85 5.57 -3.49
C LEU A 393 26.81 4.22 -2.72
N SER A 394 26.92 3.10 -3.44
CA SER A 394 26.77 1.74 -2.92
C SER A 394 28.01 0.89 -3.21
N VAL A 395 28.23 -0.17 -2.42
CA VAL A 395 29.11 -1.27 -2.82
C VAL A 395 28.35 -2.12 -3.83
N CYS A 396 28.78 -2.10 -5.10
CA CYS A 396 28.18 -2.87 -6.18
C CYS A 396 28.92 -4.18 -6.44
N LEU A 397 28.17 -5.29 -6.44
CA LEU A 397 28.66 -6.65 -6.63
C LEU A 397 28.03 -7.22 -7.90
N ASP A 398 28.81 -7.23 -8.99
CA ASP A 398 28.34 -7.59 -10.32
C ASP A 398 28.63 -9.06 -10.63
N GLN A 399 27.62 -9.76 -11.14
CA GLN A 399 27.81 -11.08 -11.73
C GLN A 399 28.46 -10.98 -13.13
N PRO A 400 29.04 -12.10 -13.62
CA PRO A 400 29.34 -12.26 -15.04
C PRO A 400 28.13 -11.97 -15.92
N GLU A 401 28.41 -11.65 -17.18
CA GLU A 401 27.37 -11.45 -18.18
C GLU A 401 26.58 -12.75 -18.41
N LEU A 402 25.25 -12.64 -18.43
CA LEU A 402 24.39 -13.79 -18.67
C LEU A 402 24.52 -14.24 -20.13
N ILE A 403 24.89 -15.50 -20.33
CA ILE A 403 24.98 -16.13 -21.67
C ILE A 403 23.57 -16.54 -22.15
N GLU A 404 22.68 -16.87 -21.21
CA GLU A 404 21.29 -17.26 -21.43
C GLU A 404 20.38 -16.41 -20.52
N PRO A 405 19.15 -16.06 -20.96
CA PRO A 405 18.22 -15.30 -20.13
C PRO A 405 17.70 -16.15 -18.95
N ILE A 406 17.27 -15.47 -17.88
CA ILE A 406 16.69 -16.10 -16.69
C ILE A 406 15.37 -15.42 -16.29
N ASP A 407 14.42 -16.20 -15.78
CA ASP A 407 13.22 -15.70 -15.12
C ASP A 407 13.40 -15.83 -13.60
N ILE A 408 13.41 -14.70 -12.91
CA ILE A 408 13.42 -14.63 -11.44
C ILE A 408 11.96 -14.47 -11.01
N VAL A 409 11.40 -15.48 -10.34
CA VAL A 409 9.99 -15.47 -9.88
C VAL A 409 9.94 -15.94 -8.43
N GLY A 410 9.72 -15.01 -7.51
CA GLY A 410 9.78 -15.22 -6.06
C GLY A 410 10.49 -14.07 -5.35
N ALA A 411 10.85 -14.27 -4.09
CA ALA A 411 11.72 -13.36 -3.33
C ALA A 411 13.18 -13.81 -3.41
N PRO A 412 14.10 -13.02 -4.01
CA PRO A 412 15.53 -13.23 -3.86
C PRO A 412 15.97 -13.03 -2.39
N GLU A 413 17.00 -13.75 -1.96
CA GLU A 413 17.61 -13.53 -0.64
C GLU A 413 19.10 -13.24 -0.79
N VAL A 414 19.63 -12.34 0.04
CA VAL A 414 21.07 -12.03 0.10
C VAL A 414 21.58 -12.31 1.52
N GLU A 415 22.53 -13.22 1.61
CA GLU A 415 23.27 -13.50 2.84
C GLU A 415 24.55 -12.66 2.87
N LEU A 416 24.72 -11.89 3.95
CA LEU A 416 25.86 -11.00 4.13
C LEU A 416 26.58 -11.35 5.43
N ARG A 417 27.91 -11.30 5.41
CA ARG A 417 28.75 -11.41 6.60
C ARG A 417 29.54 -10.12 6.78
N LEU A 418 29.22 -9.35 7.80
CA LEU A 418 29.69 -7.97 7.98
C LEU A 418 29.95 -7.62 9.45
N SER A 419 30.71 -6.56 9.70
CA SER A 419 30.81 -5.91 11.01
C SER A 419 30.46 -4.42 10.89
N SER A 420 30.01 -3.81 12.00
CA SER A 420 29.78 -2.37 12.10
C SER A 420 30.78 -1.72 13.05
N ASP A 421 31.09 -0.45 12.87
CA ASP A 421 31.82 0.37 13.85
C ASP A 421 30.88 1.03 14.90
N ARG A 422 29.58 0.75 14.84
CA ARG A 422 28.54 1.28 15.74
C ARG A 422 27.58 0.19 16.27
N PRO A 423 26.88 0.46 17.39
CA PRO A 423 25.93 -0.49 17.97
C PRO A 423 24.58 -0.57 17.24
N GLN A 424 24.28 0.40 16.37
CA GLN A 424 23.08 0.46 15.52
C GLN A 424 23.50 0.76 14.08
N ALA A 425 22.82 0.14 13.12
CA ALA A 425 23.16 0.26 11.70
C ALA A 425 22.04 -0.29 10.81
N ASN A 426 21.75 0.41 9.73
CA ASN A 426 20.84 -0.06 8.68
C ASN A 426 21.65 -0.59 7.48
N ILE A 427 21.05 -1.51 6.73
CA ILE A 427 21.48 -1.86 5.37
C ILE A 427 20.30 -1.82 4.42
N ALA A 428 20.57 -1.42 3.19
CA ALA A 428 19.68 -1.58 2.05
C ALA A 428 20.41 -2.39 0.97
N VAL A 429 19.70 -3.36 0.40
CA VAL A 429 20.21 -4.27 -0.61
C VAL A 429 19.28 -4.18 -1.82
N ARG A 430 19.83 -3.78 -2.96
CA ARG A 430 19.12 -3.68 -4.23
C ARG A 430 19.62 -4.75 -5.18
N LEU A 431 18.70 -5.48 -5.82
CA LEU A 431 18.98 -6.35 -6.95
C LEU A 431 18.63 -5.58 -8.23
N CYS A 432 19.64 -5.33 -9.07
CA CYS A 432 19.50 -4.56 -10.29
C CYS A 432 19.83 -5.38 -11.53
N ASP A 433 19.14 -5.08 -12.63
CA ASP A 433 19.45 -5.52 -13.99
C ASP A 433 20.33 -4.45 -14.66
N VAL A 434 21.59 -4.80 -14.94
CA VAL A 434 22.54 -3.91 -15.61
C VAL A 434 22.59 -4.24 -17.09
N HIS A 435 22.11 -3.29 -17.90
CA HIS A 435 22.07 -3.34 -19.35
C HIS A 435 23.48 -3.31 -19.98
N PRO A 436 23.64 -3.74 -21.25
CA PRO A 436 24.93 -3.71 -21.95
C PRO A 436 25.60 -2.33 -22.07
N ASP A 437 24.86 -1.22 -21.96
CA ASP A 437 25.41 0.15 -21.93
C ASP A 437 25.54 0.75 -20.51
N GLY A 438 25.31 -0.07 -19.48
CA GLY A 438 25.48 0.28 -18.08
C GLY A 438 24.29 0.97 -17.41
N ALA A 439 23.14 1.17 -18.09
CA ALA A 439 21.91 1.54 -17.40
C ALA A 439 21.51 0.45 -16.38
N SER A 440 21.00 0.85 -15.22
CA SER A 440 20.77 -0.04 -14.07
C SER A 440 19.29 0.05 -13.66
N GLU A 441 18.51 -1.02 -13.87
CA GLU A 441 17.07 -1.13 -13.56
C GLU A 441 16.86 -1.85 -12.22
N LEU A 442 15.95 -1.35 -11.38
CA LEU A 442 15.66 -1.99 -10.09
C LEU A 442 14.69 -3.17 -10.26
N ILE A 443 15.16 -4.39 -10.01
CA ILE A 443 14.31 -5.60 -10.02
C ILE A 443 13.55 -5.72 -8.70
N SER A 444 14.29 -5.68 -7.58
CA SER A 444 13.76 -5.81 -6.22
C SER A 444 14.75 -5.24 -5.21
N TYR A 445 14.30 -4.97 -3.99
CA TYR A 445 15.14 -4.52 -2.90
C TYR A 445 14.65 -5.08 -1.55
N GLY A 446 15.48 -4.93 -0.53
CA GLY A 446 15.16 -5.22 0.86
C GLY A 446 15.99 -4.32 1.77
N VAL A 447 15.46 -4.02 2.94
CA VAL A 447 16.14 -3.23 3.98
C VAL A 447 16.14 -4.02 5.28
N LEU A 448 17.17 -3.82 6.10
CA LEU A 448 17.29 -4.47 7.41
C LEU A 448 18.02 -3.54 8.38
N ASN A 449 17.38 -3.29 9.52
CA ASN A 449 18.07 -2.80 10.71
C ASN A 449 18.84 -3.98 11.32
N LEU A 450 20.17 -3.86 11.39
CA LEU A 450 21.07 -4.92 11.83
C LEU A 450 20.92 -5.28 13.32
N THR A 451 20.25 -4.44 14.12
CA THR A 451 19.85 -4.81 15.48
C THR A 451 18.68 -5.79 15.51
N HIS A 452 17.85 -5.82 14.46
CA HIS A 452 16.73 -6.76 14.30
C HIS A 452 17.13 -8.07 13.59
N ARG A 453 18.42 -8.29 13.29
CA ARG A 453 18.96 -9.48 12.57
C ARG A 453 18.46 -10.84 13.08
N ASN A 454 18.12 -10.93 14.36
CA ASN A 454 17.68 -12.15 15.04
C ASN A 454 16.17 -12.13 15.38
N SER A 455 15.57 -10.95 15.57
CA SER A 455 14.18 -10.77 15.97
C SER A 455 13.73 -9.32 15.76
N HIS A 456 12.51 -9.13 15.27
CA HIS A 456 11.88 -7.81 15.25
C HIS A 456 11.19 -7.42 16.57
N GLU A 457 10.97 -8.38 17.48
CA GLU A 457 10.33 -8.18 18.79
C GLU A 457 11.37 -7.94 19.91
N PHE A 458 12.55 -8.55 19.79
CA PHE A 458 13.64 -8.46 20.76
C PHE A 458 14.96 -8.09 20.05
N PRO A 459 15.10 -6.86 19.54
CA PRO A 459 16.32 -6.45 18.86
C PRO A 459 17.51 -6.32 19.82
N GLU A 460 18.70 -6.57 19.29
CA GLU A 460 19.96 -6.64 20.02
C GLU A 460 20.96 -5.68 19.40
N ALA A 461 21.56 -4.79 20.20
CA ALA A 461 22.65 -3.94 19.72
C ALA A 461 23.79 -4.76 19.11
N LEU A 462 24.47 -4.21 18.10
CA LEU A 462 25.71 -4.76 17.57
C LEU A 462 26.86 -4.50 18.56
N VAL A 463 27.85 -5.39 18.57
CA VAL A 463 29.15 -5.13 19.21
C VAL A 463 30.08 -4.55 18.13
N PRO A 464 30.59 -3.31 18.29
CA PRO A 464 31.47 -2.71 17.30
C PRO A 464 32.70 -3.56 16.99
N GLY A 465 32.94 -3.82 15.71
CA GLY A 465 34.00 -4.68 15.18
C GLY A 465 33.67 -6.18 15.16
N GLU A 466 32.59 -6.65 15.78
CA GLU A 466 32.18 -8.06 15.71
C GLU A 466 31.55 -8.39 14.35
N THR A 467 31.96 -9.50 13.75
CA THR A 467 31.42 -9.98 12.48
C THR A 467 30.17 -10.82 12.70
N VAL A 468 29.02 -10.29 12.27
CA VAL A 468 27.73 -11.00 12.25
C VAL A 468 27.42 -11.55 10.84
N SER A 469 26.56 -12.56 10.78
CA SER A 469 25.90 -13.01 9.55
C SER A 469 24.45 -12.57 9.57
N VAL A 470 23.94 -12.03 8.47
CA VAL A 470 22.55 -11.57 8.32
C VAL A 470 21.97 -12.03 6.98
N ARG A 471 20.66 -12.27 6.95
CA ARG A 471 19.90 -12.58 5.73
C ARG A 471 18.95 -11.43 5.44
N VAL A 472 19.05 -10.85 4.25
CA VAL A 472 18.09 -9.85 3.74
C VAL A 472 17.23 -10.54 2.69
N VAL A 473 15.94 -10.70 2.99
CA VAL A 473 14.94 -11.13 2.00
C VAL A 473 14.55 -9.89 1.21
N LEU A 474 14.66 -9.95 -0.11
CA LEU A 474 14.19 -8.89 -1.00
C LEU A 474 12.71 -9.14 -1.33
N ASP A 475 12.01 -8.09 -1.74
CA ASP A 475 10.59 -8.21 -2.10
C ASP A 475 10.34 -9.20 -3.26
N GLN A 476 9.18 -9.83 -3.26
CA GLN A 476 8.71 -10.72 -4.33
C GLN A 476 8.72 -9.98 -5.67
N CYS A 477 9.27 -10.61 -6.70
CA CYS A 477 9.27 -10.11 -8.07
C CYS A 477 8.95 -11.22 -9.08
N ALA A 478 8.53 -10.83 -10.29
CA ALA A 478 8.55 -11.67 -11.47
C ALA A 478 9.19 -10.90 -12.62
N TYR A 479 10.44 -11.23 -12.98
CA TYR A 479 11.27 -10.43 -13.88
C TYR A 479 12.16 -11.31 -14.77
N ARG A 480 12.30 -10.94 -16.05
CA ARG A 480 13.21 -11.57 -17.01
C ARG A 480 14.46 -10.73 -17.21
N VAL A 481 15.61 -11.30 -16.85
CA VAL A 481 16.93 -10.74 -17.17
C VAL A 481 17.41 -11.32 -18.51
N PRO A 482 17.68 -10.52 -19.54
CA PRO A 482 18.13 -11.02 -20.85
C PRO A 482 19.56 -11.58 -20.84
N ALA A 483 19.90 -12.36 -21.87
CA ALA A 483 21.30 -12.61 -22.20
C ALA A 483 22.01 -11.29 -22.62
N GLY A 484 23.29 -11.14 -22.29
CA GLY A 484 24.07 -9.91 -22.47
C GLY A 484 23.94 -8.89 -21.33
N HIS A 485 23.03 -9.11 -20.39
CA HIS A 485 22.87 -8.29 -19.17
C HIS A 485 23.65 -8.88 -17.99
N ARG A 486 23.73 -8.14 -16.88
CA ARG A 486 24.34 -8.59 -15.62
C ARG A 486 23.38 -8.37 -14.46
N LEU A 487 23.37 -9.31 -13.52
CA LEU A 487 22.82 -9.05 -12.19
C LEU A 487 23.82 -8.27 -11.35
N ARG A 488 23.34 -7.22 -10.69
CA ARG A 488 24.08 -6.46 -9.67
C ARG A 488 23.37 -6.58 -8.34
N VAL A 489 24.13 -6.82 -7.28
CA VAL A 489 23.68 -6.58 -5.91
C VAL A 489 24.40 -5.34 -5.40
N ALA A 490 23.64 -4.27 -5.16
CA ALA A 490 24.16 -3.03 -4.61
C ALA A 490 23.79 -2.91 -3.13
N VAL A 491 24.80 -2.70 -2.28
CA VAL A 491 24.63 -2.61 -0.82
C VAL A 491 25.01 -1.21 -0.33
N SER A 492 24.06 -0.55 0.33
CA SER A 492 24.26 0.73 1.03
C SER A 492 23.88 0.61 2.51
N ASN A 493 24.29 1.56 3.34
CA ASN A 493 23.86 1.69 4.73
C ASN A 493 23.00 2.93 5.02
N ALA A 494 22.58 3.62 3.95
CA ALA A 494 21.55 4.65 3.93
C ALA A 494 20.64 4.41 2.70
N TYR A 495 19.35 4.72 2.84
CA TYR A 495 18.36 4.57 1.76
C TYR A 495 17.19 5.56 1.91
N TRP A 496 17.52 6.84 1.99
CA TRP A 496 16.60 7.97 2.08
C TRP A 496 16.11 8.39 0.68
N PRO A 497 14.84 8.75 0.48
CA PRO A 497 13.80 8.96 1.49
C PRO A 497 12.96 7.72 1.84
N ALA A 498 13.32 6.50 1.44
CA ALA A 498 12.51 5.32 1.78
C ALA A 498 12.56 4.98 3.28
N ILE A 499 13.76 4.98 3.89
CA ILE A 499 13.96 4.74 5.33
C ILE A 499 14.46 5.98 6.06
N TRP A 500 14.07 6.13 7.31
CA TRP A 500 14.61 7.16 8.20
C TRP A 500 16.03 6.78 8.67
N PRO A 501 16.99 7.73 8.74
CA PRO A 501 18.38 7.43 9.14
C PRO A 501 18.59 6.96 10.58
N SER A 502 19.68 6.20 10.78
CA SER A 502 20.23 5.84 12.09
C SER A 502 20.61 7.08 12.92
N PRO A 503 20.73 7.00 14.26
CA PRO A 503 21.06 8.17 15.08
C PRO A 503 22.50 8.70 14.92
N GLU A 504 23.40 7.93 14.31
CA GLU A 504 24.80 8.32 14.05
C GLU A 504 25.24 7.85 12.65
N PRO A 505 26.28 8.48 12.07
CA PRO A 505 26.98 7.95 10.91
C PRO A 505 27.64 6.60 11.22
N VAL A 506 27.53 5.65 10.29
CA VAL A 506 27.99 4.27 10.43
C VAL A 506 28.94 3.91 9.29
N GLN A 507 29.96 3.11 9.59
CA GLN A 507 30.74 2.36 8.62
C GLN A 507 30.54 0.85 8.81
N LEU A 508 30.27 0.12 7.73
CA LEU A 508 30.23 -1.34 7.73
C LEU A 508 31.43 -1.92 6.97
N THR A 509 31.90 -3.08 7.40
CA THR A 509 32.94 -3.87 6.72
C THR A 509 32.32 -5.18 6.24
N LEU A 510 32.03 -5.28 4.94
CA LEU A 510 31.44 -6.46 4.30
C LEU A 510 32.54 -7.45 3.92
N SER A 511 32.46 -8.67 4.45
CA SER A 511 33.49 -9.71 4.29
C SER A 511 33.12 -10.79 3.28
N THR A 512 31.86 -11.24 3.26
CA THR A 512 31.33 -12.16 2.25
C THR A 512 29.89 -11.78 1.91
N ALA A 513 29.47 -12.09 0.69
CA ALA A 513 28.11 -11.88 0.22
C ALA A 513 27.73 -13.01 -0.75
N THR A 514 26.53 -13.56 -0.59
CA THR A 514 25.99 -14.65 -1.39
C THR A 514 24.53 -14.34 -1.74
N LEU A 515 24.15 -14.56 -2.99
CA LEU A 515 22.83 -14.30 -3.56
C LEU A 515 22.11 -15.62 -3.82
N ASN A 516 20.88 -15.75 -3.33
CA ASN A 516 19.98 -16.87 -3.58
C ASN A 516 18.84 -16.40 -4.50
N LEU A 517 18.78 -16.93 -5.72
CA LEU A 517 17.80 -16.56 -6.74
C LEU A 517 16.70 -17.62 -6.89
N PRO A 518 15.41 -17.27 -6.81
CA PRO A 518 14.31 -18.16 -7.16
C PRO A 518 14.14 -18.19 -8.69
N LEU A 519 14.81 -19.14 -9.34
CA LEU A 519 14.80 -19.27 -10.80
C LEU A 519 13.66 -20.16 -11.28
N ARG A 520 12.86 -19.64 -12.20
CA ARG A 520 11.79 -20.34 -12.89
C ARG A 520 12.24 -20.82 -14.27
N PRO A 521 11.76 -21.97 -14.78
CA PRO A 521 11.80 -22.26 -16.21
C PRO A 521 11.21 -21.11 -17.04
N LEU A 522 11.90 -20.74 -18.13
CA LEU A 522 11.55 -19.57 -18.94
C LEU A 522 10.13 -19.67 -19.51
N ALA A 523 9.29 -18.68 -19.21
CA ALA A 523 7.99 -18.53 -19.85
C ALA A 523 8.16 -18.19 -21.35
N THR A 524 7.63 -19.04 -22.23
CA THR A 524 7.76 -18.89 -23.69
C THR A 524 6.63 -18.06 -24.33
N GLY A 525 5.63 -17.68 -23.54
CA GLY A 525 4.47 -16.87 -23.92
C GLY A 525 3.55 -16.69 -22.70
N ASP A 526 2.31 -16.23 -22.93
CA ASP A 526 1.28 -16.22 -21.88
C ASP A 526 0.78 -17.65 -21.62
N GLU A 527 0.91 -18.11 -20.37
CA GLU A 527 0.44 -19.41 -19.88
C GLU A 527 -1.00 -19.34 -19.33
N VAL A 528 -1.45 -18.12 -19.01
CA VAL A 528 -2.84 -17.79 -18.67
C VAL A 528 -3.20 -16.46 -19.34
N THR A 529 -4.45 -16.31 -19.75
CA THR A 529 -4.97 -15.06 -20.34
C THR A 529 -6.12 -14.51 -19.50
N PHE A 530 -6.31 -13.20 -19.57
CA PHE A 530 -7.40 -12.51 -18.90
C PHE A 530 -8.27 -11.79 -19.94
N ALA A 531 -9.55 -11.59 -19.62
CA ALA A 531 -10.43 -10.76 -20.43
C ALA A 531 -9.94 -9.29 -20.45
N GLU A 532 -10.33 -8.54 -21.48
CA GLU A 532 -10.16 -7.09 -21.50
C GLU A 532 -10.93 -6.44 -20.32
N PRO A 533 -10.39 -5.41 -19.67
CA PRO A 533 -11.04 -4.76 -18.53
C PRO A 533 -12.42 -4.20 -18.88
N GLU A 534 -13.43 -4.53 -18.07
CA GLU A 534 -14.75 -3.89 -18.07
C GLU A 534 -14.94 -2.99 -16.85
N GLY A 535 -15.96 -2.13 -16.90
CA GLY A 535 -16.42 -1.28 -15.80
C GLY A 535 -17.81 -0.73 -16.09
N ALA A 536 -18.56 -0.37 -15.05
CA ALA A 536 -19.82 0.36 -15.21
C ALA A 536 -19.60 1.80 -15.72
N THR A 537 -20.69 2.52 -16.03
CA THR A 537 -20.64 3.92 -16.49
C THR A 537 -19.86 4.81 -15.51
N PRO A 538 -18.78 5.51 -15.93
CA PRO A 538 -18.02 6.40 -15.06
C PRO A 538 -18.87 7.49 -14.41
N TRP A 539 -18.48 7.93 -13.22
CA TRP A 539 -19.20 8.97 -12.50
C TRP A 539 -19.06 10.34 -13.19
N ALA A 540 -20.15 11.10 -13.21
CA ALA A 540 -20.25 12.32 -14.02
C ALA A 540 -19.86 13.56 -13.20
N THR A 541 -18.76 14.21 -13.59
CA THR A 541 -18.23 15.41 -12.92
C THR A 541 -17.83 16.51 -13.91
N GLU A 542 -17.78 17.73 -13.41
CA GLU A 542 -17.27 18.93 -14.08
C GLU A 542 -15.93 19.32 -13.45
N THR A 543 -14.83 19.31 -14.20
CA THR A 543 -13.52 19.78 -13.71
C THR A 543 -13.56 21.30 -13.52
N ILE A 544 -13.42 21.78 -12.29
CA ILE A 544 -13.23 23.19 -11.97
C ILE A 544 -11.75 23.56 -12.17
N ARG A 545 -10.86 22.69 -11.70
CA ARG A 545 -9.41 22.90 -11.67
C ARG A 545 -8.71 21.59 -12.00
N ALA A 546 -7.79 21.61 -12.95
CA ALA A 546 -7.05 20.41 -13.34
C ALA A 546 -6.11 19.93 -12.23
N ALA A 547 -5.92 18.62 -12.12
CA ALA A 547 -4.89 18.02 -11.29
C ALA A 547 -3.50 18.24 -11.90
N ASN A 548 -2.47 18.31 -11.05
CA ASN A 548 -1.06 18.46 -11.41
C ASN A 548 -0.17 17.71 -10.41
N SER A 549 1.01 17.28 -10.84
CA SER A 549 1.96 16.57 -9.98
C SER A 549 3.39 17.00 -10.32
N GLU A 550 4.11 17.51 -9.32
CA GLU A 550 5.45 18.05 -9.45
C GLU A 550 6.38 17.44 -8.40
N ARG A 551 7.57 17.03 -8.82
CA ARG A 551 8.61 16.42 -7.98
C ARG A 551 9.96 17.04 -8.31
N HIS A 552 10.61 17.65 -7.33
CA HIS A 552 11.86 18.37 -7.47
C HIS A 552 12.92 17.84 -6.51
N VAL A 553 14.15 17.67 -6.98
CA VAL A 553 15.31 17.34 -6.14
C VAL A 553 16.33 18.46 -6.28
N ASP A 554 16.50 19.23 -5.21
CA ASP A 554 17.42 20.35 -5.12
C ASP A 554 18.64 19.97 -4.28
N ARG A 555 19.80 20.52 -4.66
CA ARG A 555 21.06 20.41 -3.91
C ARG A 555 21.63 21.80 -3.71
N ASP A 556 21.70 22.26 -2.46
CA ASP A 556 22.29 23.56 -2.14
C ASP A 556 23.81 23.40 -2.01
N GLU A 557 24.52 23.73 -3.09
CA GLU A 557 26.00 23.72 -3.18
C GLU A 557 26.71 24.57 -2.10
N LYS A 558 26.01 25.49 -1.41
CA LYS A 558 26.57 26.27 -0.31
C LYS A 558 26.46 25.56 1.04
N THR A 559 25.40 24.78 1.27
CA THR A 559 25.12 24.14 2.57
C THR A 559 25.24 22.63 2.57
N GLY A 560 25.38 22.00 1.39
CA GLY A 560 25.35 20.56 1.20
C GLY A 560 23.95 19.93 1.30
N MET A 561 22.93 20.70 1.65
CA MET A 561 21.58 20.18 1.89
C MET A 561 20.95 19.63 0.60
N VAL A 562 20.36 18.44 0.70
CA VAL A 562 19.57 17.80 -0.36
C VAL A 562 18.10 17.87 0.04
N THR A 563 17.26 18.35 -0.87
CA THR A 563 15.82 18.52 -0.64
C THR A 563 15.03 17.81 -1.72
N LEU A 564 14.08 16.95 -1.32
CA LEU A 564 13.01 16.45 -2.19
C LEU A 564 11.74 17.25 -1.88
N SER A 565 11.19 17.94 -2.87
CA SER A 565 9.90 18.62 -2.79
C SER A 565 8.87 17.92 -3.66
N ILE A 566 7.70 17.65 -3.12
CA ILE A 566 6.57 17.02 -3.83
C ILE A 566 5.37 17.96 -3.74
N VAL A 567 4.68 18.19 -4.85
CA VAL A 567 3.38 18.87 -4.90
C VAL A 567 2.43 18.00 -5.70
N ASP A 568 1.53 17.30 -5.01
CA ASP A 568 0.47 16.52 -5.62
C ASP A 568 -0.86 17.27 -5.45
N ASP A 569 -1.24 17.95 -6.53
CA ASP A 569 -2.46 18.72 -6.64
C ASP A 569 -3.53 17.83 -7.31
N PHE A 570 -4.49 17.36 -6.52
CA PHE A 570 -5.54 16.46 -7.00
C PHE A 570 -6.64 17.18 -7.81
N GLY A 571 -6.47 18.49 -8.04
CA GLY A 571 -7.41 19.32 -8.78
C GLY A 571 -8.63 19.73 -7.94
N GLU A 572 -9.68 20.16 -8.63
CA GLU A 572 -10.98 20.44 -8.05
C GLU A 572 -12.08 20.02 -9.02
N VAL A 573 -13.02 19.22 -8.54
CA VAL A 573 -14.09 18.61 -9.34
C VAL A 573 -15.45 18.89 -8.71
N ARG A 574 -16.43 19.22 -9.55
CA ARG A 574 -17.82 19.37 -9.15
C ARG A 574 -18.63 18.15 -9.55
N ASP A 575 -19.30 17.57 -8.56
CA ASP A 575 -20.28 16.52 -8.76
C ASP A 575 -21.47 17.02 -9.60
N LEU A 576 -21.87 16.30 -10.66
CA LEU A 576 -23.01 16.73 -11.47
C LEU A 576 -24.38 16.37 -10.88
N ALA A 577 -24.46 15.37 -9.99
CA ALA A 577 -25.71 14.91 -9.37
C ALA A 577 -26.06 15.70 -8.09
N HIS A 578 -25.11 15.88 -7.17
CA HIS A 578 -25.28 16.57 -5.89
C HIS A 578 -24.51 17.88 -5.75
N ARG A 579 -23.88 18.38 -6.82
CA ARG A 579 -23.31 19.74 -6.95
C ARG A 579 -22.23 20.11 -5.92
N LEU A 580 -21.68 19.13 -5.21
CA LEU A 580 -20.55 19.32 -4.30
C LEU A 580 -19.27 19.52 -5.14
N ALA A 581 -18.57 20.62 -4.91
CA ALA A 581 -17.19 20.76 -5.34
C ALA A 581 -16.27 20.20 -4.25
N ASN A 582 -15.28 19.40 -4.65
CA ASN A 582 -14.21 18.88 -3.79
C ASN A 582 -12.87 19.13 -4.47
N GLY A 583 -11.88 19.61 -3.71
CA GLY A 583 -10.51 19.78 -4.18
C GLY A 583 -9.50 19.58 -3.06
N SER A 584 -8.29 19.16 -3.42
CA SER A 584 -7.22 18.97 -2.45
C SER A 584 -5.83 19.12 -3.07
N ILE A 585 -4.87 19.52 -2.23
CA ILE A 585 -3.46 19.67 -2.60
C ILE A 585 -2.62 19.14 -1.43
N ALA A 586 -1.71 18.21 -1.72
CA ALA A 586 -0.64 17.79 -0.84
C ALA A 586 0.65 18.49 -1.23
N ARG A 587 1.44 18.91 -0.24
CA ARG A 587 2.77 19.48 -0.41
C ARG A 587 3.70 18.83 0.60
N GLU A 588 4.82 18.31 0.14
CA GLU A 588 5.80 17.66 0.99
C GLU A 588 7.19 18.23 0.76
N THR A 589 8.00 18.24 1.80
CA THR A 589 9.39 18.65 1.74
C THR A 589 10.21 17.79 2.68
N TRP A 590 11.10 17.01 2.10
CA TRP A 590 12.01 16.11 2.79
C TRP A 590 13.43 16.66 2.62
N THR A 591 14.17 16.86 3.71
CA THR A 591 15.54 17.40 3.65
C THR A 591 16.54 16.51 4.38
N ILE A 592 17.75 16.38 3.84
CA ILE A 592 18.88 15.72 4.51
C ILE A 592 20.24 16.26 4.02
N HIS A 593 21.20 16.36 4.92
CA HIS A 593 22.61 16.63 4.63
C HIS A 593 23.37 15.30 4.45
N PRO A 594 24.18 15.12 3.38
CA PRO A 594 24.87 13.85 3.08
C PRO A 594 25.72 13.26 4.20
N ASP A 595 26.28 14.10 5.08
CA ASP A 595 27.16 13.67 6.17
C ASP A 595 26.52 13.66 7.57
N ASP A 596 25.25 14.10 7.73
CA ASP A 596 24.60 14.22 9.04
C ASP A 596 23.19 13.58 9.04
N PRO A 597 23.00 12.39 9.65
CA PRO A 597 21.70 11.74 9.72
C PRO A 597 20.68 12.49 10.60
N LEU A 598 21.12 13.37 11.51
CA LEU A 598 20.24 14.15 12.39
C LEU A 598 19.64 15.37 11.70
N SER A 599 20.17 15.74 10.52
CA SER A 599 19.60 16.77 9.65
C SER A 599 18.31 16.33 8.94
N ALA A 600 17.95 15.05 9.01
CA ALA A 600 16.75 14.49 8.41
C ALA A 600 15.49 15.19 8.94
N SER A 601 14.70 15.77 8.03
CA SER A 601 13.40 16.37 8.32
C SER A 601 12.40 16.04 7.23
N GLY A 602 11.14 15.80 7.64
CA GLY A 602 9.98 15.74 6.78
C GLY A 602 8.96 16.79 7.18
N LYS A 603 8.37 17.46 6.19
CA LYS A 603 7.28 18.42 6.39
C LYS A 603 6.17 18.15 5.39
N THR A 604 4.93 18.21 5.84
CA THR A 604 3.75 18.08 5.00
C THR A 604 2.82 19.29 5.20
N HIS A 605 2.17 19.73 4.13
CA HIS A 605 1.09 20.71 4.16
C HIS A 605 -0.01 20.26 3.19
N TRP A 606 -1.17 19.92 3.76
CA TRP A 606 -2.37 19.62 3.00
C TRP A 606 -3.37 20.76 3.07
N THR A 607 -4.02 21.01 1.93
CA THR A 607 -5.23 21.82 1.80
C THR A 607 -6.36 20.92 1.32
N GLN A 608 -7.53 20.95 1.98
CA GLN A 608 -8.77 20.30 1.54
C GLN A 608 -9.87 21.35 1.41
N THR A 609 -10.66 21.33 0.34
CA THR A 609 -11.79 22.25 0.14
C THR A 609 -13.06 21.49 -0.24
N LEU A 610 -14.19 21.87 0.37
CA LEU A 610 -15.53 21.43 -0.03
C LEU A 610 -16.43 22.66 -0.16
N SER A 611 -17.23 22.73 -1.23
CA SER A 611 -18.22 23.82 -1.38
C SER A 611 -19.46 23.43 -2.17
N ARG A 612 -20.60 24.06 -1.85
CA ARG A 612 -21.87 23.92 -2.57
C ARG A 612 -22.85 25.02 -2.17
N ASN A 613 -23.46 25.69 -3.16
CA ASN A 613 -24.62 26.58 -2.98
C ASN A 613 -24.45 27.66 -1.88
N GLY A 614 -23.25 28.22 -1.71
CA GLY A 614 -22.96 29.24 -0.70
C GLY A 614 -22.53 28.72 0.67
N TRP A 615 -22.48 27.40 0.87
CA TRP A 615 -21.71 26.77 1.95
C TRP A 615 -20.31 26.45 1.42
N SER A 616 -19.27 26.82 2.17
CA SER A 616 -17.91 26.36 1.91
C SER A 616 -17.14 26.09 3.19
N VAL A 617 -16.24 25.11 3.12
CA VAL A 617 -15.34 24.73 4.22
C VAL A 617 -13.97 24.40 3.66
N ARG A 618 -12.93 24.75 4.42
CA ARG A 618 -11.54 24.46 4.11
C ARG A 618 -10.84 23.93 5.35
N THR A 619 -10.02 22.89 5.19
CA THR A 619 -9.07 22.50 6.24
C THR A 619 -7.65 22.61 5.73
N GLU A 620 -6.77 23.11 6.59
CA GLU A 620 -5.33 23.06 6.40
C GLU A 620 -4.76 22.15 7.48
N THR A 621 -3.92 21.19 7.09
CA THR A 621 -3.13 20.43 8.06
C THR A 621 -1.65 20.54 7.71
N THR A 622 -0.84 20.92 8.68
CA THR A 622 0.63 20.89 8.55
C THR A 622 1.20 19.89 9.55
N ALA A 623 2.22 19.14 9.16
CA ALA A 623 2.96 18.29 10.07
C ALA A 623 4.47 18.39 9.82
N GLU A 624 5.27 18.16 10.85
CA GLU A 624 6.72 18.10 10.79
C GLU A 624 7.25 16.95 11.64
N MET A 625 8.18 16.18 11.08
CA MET A 625 8.99 15.20 11.77
C MET A 625 10.47 15.52 11.59
N ARG A 626 11.22 15.41 12.68
CA ARG A 626 12.69 15.45 12.71
C ARG A 626 13.21 14.56 13.83
N SER A 627 14.51 14.39 13.96
CA SER A 627 15.09 13.60 15.04
C SER A 627 16.33 14.23 15.66
N ASP A 628 16.52 14.03 16.97
CA ASP A 628 17.83 14.10 17.61
C ASP A 628 18.41 12.68 17.80
N ALA A 629 19.61 12.58 18.36
CA ALA A 629 20.27 11.29 18.55
C ALA A 629 19.53 10.34 19.53
N GLN A 630 18.60 10.86 20.34
CA GLN A 630 17.86 10.09 21.34
C GLN A 630 16.35 10.04 21.09
N ASN A 631 15.79 10.80 20.15
CA ASN A 631 14.34 10.97 20.01
C ASN A 631 13.90 11.35 18.60
N PHE A 632 12.69 10.94 18.24
CA PHE A 632 11.88 11.61 17.24
C PHE A 632 11.17 12.81 17.87
N ILE A 633 11.01 13.87 17.09
CA ILE A 633 10.31 15.09 17.47
C ILE A 633 9.28 15.32 16.37
N VAL A 634 8.01 15.18 16.72
CA VAL A 634 6.88 15.22 15.81
C VAL A 634 5.90 16.29 16.25
N SER A 635 5.45 17.11 15.31
CA SER A 635 4.44 18.14 15.55
C SER A 635 3.45 18.22 14.41
N ALA A 636 2.24 18.67 14.69
CA ALA A 636 1.23 18.93 13.69
C ALA A 636 0.29 20.07 14.10
N ARG A 637 -0.39 20.65 13.12
CA ARG A 637 -1.44 21.64 13.32
C ARG A 637 -2.60 21.34 12.38
N ILE A 638 -3.83 21.49 12.88
CA ILE A 638 -5.05 21.52 12.10
C ILE A 638 -5.64 22.92 12.22
N GLU A 639 -6.03 23.52 11.11
CA GLU A 639 -6.91 24.68 11.04
C GLU A 639 -8.15 24.31 10.22
N ALA A 640 -9.33 24.72 10.67
CA ALA A 640 -10.58 24.50 9.98
C ALA A 640 -11.36 25.82 9.83
N TYR A 641 -11.83 26.07 8.61
CA TYR A 641 -12.46 27.30 8.20
C TYR A 641 -13.89 27.02 7.69
N GLU A 642 -14.84 27.84 8.10
CA GLU A 642 -16.18 27.94 7.55
C GLU A 642 -16.24 29.27 6.77
N ASP A 643 -16.40 29.17 5.45
CA ASP A 643 -15.97 30.20 4.50
C ASP A 643 -14.54 30.69 4.80
N GLU A 644 -14.35 31.99 5.04
CA GLU A 644 -13.06 32.59 5.42
C GLU A 644 -12.85 32.69 6.95
N THR A 645 -13.79 32.19 7.76
CA THR A 645 -13.73 32.29 9.23
C THR A 645 -13.06 31.06 9.81
N LEU A 646 -11.95 31.23 10.52
CA LEU A 646 -11.35 30.16 11.34
C LEU A 646 -12.33 29.77 12.45
N VAL A 647 -12.84 28.54 12.43
CA VAL A 647 -13.80 28.00 13.39
C VAL A 647 -13.18 27.02 14.38
N PHE A 648 -12.02 26.45 14.06
CA PHE A 648 -11.27 25.57 14.95
C PHE A 648 -9.78 25.58 14.61
N GLU A 649 -8.92 25.52 15.63
CA GLU A 649 -7.51 25.22 15.48
C GLU A 649 -7.02 24.28 16.60
N ARG A 650 -6.03 23.43 16.29
CA ARG A 650 -5.39 22.56 17.29
C ARG A 650 -3.95 22.28 16.89
N ASN A 651 -3.07 22.29 17.89
CA ASN A 651 -1.65 21.93 17.75
C ASN A 651 -1.36 20.61 18.47
N PHE A 652 -0.40 19.86 17.94
CA PHE A 652 0.14 18.62 18.49
C PHE A 652 1.66 18.78 18.54
N GLU A 653 2.30 18.41 19.65
CA GLU A 653 3.75 18.32 19.77
C GLU A 653 4.08 17.15 20.71
N GLU A 654 4.85 16.19 20.21
CA GLU A 654 5.32 15.04 20.99
C GLU A 654 6.79 14.74 20.71
N LYS A 655 7.47 14.28 21.75
CA LYS A 655 8.86 13.81 21.71
C LYS A 655 8.89 12.34 22.10
N VAL A 656 9.28 11.48 21.17
CA VAL A 656 9.23 10.02 21.32
C VAL A 656 10.67 9.47 21.35
N PRO A 657 11.12 8.83 22.44
CA PRO A 657 12.47 8.29 22.53
C PRO A 657 12.75 7.26 21.43
N ARG A 658 13.96 7.29 20.88
CA ARG A 658 14.48 6.28 19.95
C ARG A 658 14.87 5.02 20.71
N ALA A 659 14.35 3.89 20.26
CA ALA A 659 14.77 2.56 20.68
C ALA A 659 16.00 2.10 19.87
N LEU A 660 16.32 0.80 19.91
CA LEU A 660 17.11 0.19 18.85
C LEU A 660 16.27 0.22 17.57
N LEU A 661 16.72 0.98 16.56
CA LEU A 661 16.05 1.30 15.29
C LEU A 661 17.07 1.45 14.14
#